data_AF-A0A166MWU3-F1
#
_entry.id   AF-A0A166MWU3-F1
#
_cell.length_a   1.000
_cell.length_b   1.000
_cell.length_c   1.000
_cell.angle_alpha   90.00
_cell.angle_beta   90.00
_cell.angle_gamma   90.00
#
_symmetry.space_group_name_H-M   'P 1'
#
loop_
_entity.id
_entity.type
_entity.pdbx_description
1 polymer ?
#
loop_
_entity_poly.entity_id
_entity_poly.type
_entity_poly.pdbx_seq_one_letter_code
_entity_poly.pdbx_strand_id
1 'polypeptide(L)'
;FLLELLRRDGRGDEGSRCSSCDIAHGVVRCLDCYGGMMVCEDCIVSTHHVNPLHRLEIWRETHFEKTTLKAMGLRIQLGHPIGTHCVNPRPAPGDSFIILDTMGIHDVALAFCACATAHTDTTQLLRAGLYPATTQAPGTAATINALEHFHMLTFESKTSAFEYHNTLSRLTDNTGTEDVPDRYEELLRMIRQWRNLKMLKRAGHAHDPAGIAATKEGECAVLCPACPQPGKNLAADWQDAPASIQYLFALFLGNDANFRMVRKRVSSEAADPTLSQGWSYFCEVTKYREHLAKYADQKEVKSTCVKHHAVGDANTSRFANLATSGIGTTDCARHMMKRPCSLGDLQRAPLNHDDYVTIVASYDIVCQWSVHIWERMEALPSRLQINREGKTFTFLIPKFHLPAHIEKCQTGYSFNFTPGVGRTEGEAPERGWSFIDPLSTSTREMGPASYRETIDDHFGDWNHKKVVGLGKLIVRRVRIAVPGRDDHVADFYAFVRSLPAKSILEWRDWVERWEKAPDGPNPFVPTTKKVTQYGVRLALAEEDAARITADEVSSVHDEITPGLLIAQGLELESQQIRLKADKKALDASATNLQLAKIQERQNSLLRKLKTWMAVQQLYMPEVSPLRAAADRVSSAQTGNTESFDIPLYLPSALPRRVRVKPILYEYEFRLRSAQAYECLDDLRGHLRMRTHMWQYKNKNVRGQGANTRTNNLLNRVQKKANASAAQYRAAYAAMSALSARTGDFGWRASLQELKDDDIRAFTDDADGETRAEKRKREKKHKGKEKLGEGFRKLSWIWMVFGVGSDGEDKGLQEVLRIQWCKARARAMRWSEEVLILREEMVRVLVFLTWHALWWERQALRRTGLSPEAAEGVAAYAYKQANIRRKIRASFDTLWRTSWATIEQGIGANNMVLDLPSSDLITSYPESEFVY
;
A
#
# COMPACT_ATOMS: atom_id res chain seq x y z
N PHE A 1 -26.36 38.78 15.05
CA PHE A 1 -25.16 37.96 15.33
C PHE A 1 -24.01 38.78 15.89
N LEU A 2 -23.35 39.68 15.14
CA LEU A 2 -22.24 40.47 15.68
C LEU A 2 -22.66 41.31 16.91
N LEU A 3 -23.83 41.95 16.89
CA LEU A 3 -24.39 42.66 18.05
C LEU A 3 -24.57 41.75 19.27
N GLU A 4 -24.93 40.48 19.08
CA GLU A 4 -25.08 39.51 20.18
C GLU A 4 -23.73 39.05 20.73
N LEU A 5 -22.68 39.00 19.90
CA LEU A 5 -21.32 38.76 20.40
C LEU A 5 -20.84 39.95 21.23
N LEU A 6 -21.02 41.18 20.75
CA LEU A 6 -20.66 42.38 21.50
C LEU A 6 -21.51 42.56 22.76
N ARG A 7 -22.79 42.17 22.74
CA ARG A 7 -23.66 42.14 23.93
C ARG A 7 -23.08 41.26 25.04
N ARG A 8 -22.41 40.16 24.68
CA ARG A 8 -21.70 39.29 25.64
C ARG A 8 -20.44 39.91 26.23
N ASP A 9 -19.88 40.95 25.61
CA ASP A 9 -18.76 41.70 26.20
C ASP A 9 -19.25 42.72 27.26
N GLY A 10 -20.56 42.97 27.33
CA GLY A 10 -21.22 43.71 28.40
C GLY A 10 -21.97 42.82 29.38
N ARG A 11 -22.70 43.44 30.33
CA ARG A 11 -23.49 42.74 31.37
C ARG A 11 -24.79 42.09 30.86
N GLY A 12 -25.16 42.29 29.59
CA GLY A 12 -26.40 41.74 29.03
C GLY A 12 -27.66 42.28 29.73
N ASP A 13 -28.59 41.39 30.08
CA ASP A 13 -29.82 41.70 30.84
C ASP A 13 -29.63 41.62 32.36
N GLU A 14 -28.43 41.26 32.84
CA GLU A 14 -28.19 41.02 34.26
C GLU A 14 -28.20 42.34 35.06
N GLY A 15 -28.87 42.33 36.21
CA GLY A 15 -28.96 43.46 37.12
C GLY A 15 -27.65 43.76 37.87
N SER A 16 -27.66 44.82 38.70
CA SER A 16 -26.51 45.17 39.56
C SER A 16 -26.39 44.31 40.82
N ARG A 17 -27.39 43.48 41.12
CA ARG A 17 -27.41 42.54 42.24
C ARG A 17 -26.88 41.19 41.81
N CYS A 18 -26.31 40.46 42.76
CA CYS A 18 -25.84 39.10 42.55
C CYS A 18 -27.02 38.19 42.25
N SER A 19 -26.99 37.52 41.09
CA SER A 19 -28.05 36.61 40.63
C SER A 19 -28.20 35.35 41.49
N SER A 20 -27.29 35.10 42.45
CA SER A 20 -27.34 33.94 43.35
C SER A 20 -27.87 34.25 44.75
N CYS A 21 -27.49 35.37 45.37
CA CYS A 21 -27.92 35.70 46.74
C CYS A 21 -28.88 36.89 46.82
N ASP A 22 -29.03 37.67 45.75
CA ASP A 22 -29.83 38.91 45.67
C ASP A 22 -29.49 39.98 46.73
N ILE A 23 -28.38 39.82 47.47
CA ILE A 23 -27.97 40.70 48.56
C ILE A 23 -26.81 41.60 48.11
N ALA A 24 -25.71 40.99 47.66
CA ALA A 24 -24.50 41.71 47.27
C ALA A 24 -24.53 42.14 45.79
N HIS A 25 -23.57 42.95 45.37
CA HIS A 25 -23.43 43.33 43.96
C HIS A 25 -22.90 42.18 43.10
N GLY A 26 -23.51 41.99 41.92
CA GLY A 26 -23.04 41.04 40.91
C GLY A 26 -21.92 41.68 40.09
N VAL A 27 -20.68 41.31 40.36
CA VAL A 27 -19.49 41.92 39.72
C VAL A 27 -18.59 40.90 39.03
N VAL A 28 -18.75 39.61 39.31
CA VAL A 28 -17.96 38.53 38.69
C VAL A 28 -18.88 37.66 37.84
N ARG A 29 -18.38 37.19 36.70
CA ARG A 29 -19.02 36.15 35.91
C ARG A 29 -18.06 35.01 35.62
N CYS A 30 -18.62 33.83 35.38
CA CYS A 30 -17.90 32.67 34.90
C CYS A 30 -18.14 32.50 33.39
N LEU A 31 -17.06 32.28 32.63
CA LEU A 31 -17.12 32.09 31.18
C LEU A 31 -17.52 30.67 30.76
N ASP A 32 -17.33 29.70 31.67
CA ASP A 32 -17.53 28.27 31.38
C ASP A 32 -18.88 27.75 31.90
N CYS A 33 -19.52 28.47 32.85
CA CYS A 33 -20.87 28.16 33.31
C CYS A 33 -21.92 28.60 32.28
N TYR A 34 -22.98 27.80 32.16
CA TYR A 34 -24.13 28.14 31.33
C TYR A 34 -24.85 29.37 31.87
N GLY A 35 -25.16 30.35 31.01
CA GLY A 35 -26.00 31.51 31.34
C GLY A 35 -25.26 32.81 31.69
N GLY A 36 -23.95 32.79 31.95
CA GLY A 36 -23.15 34.01 32.11
C GLY A 36 -23.60 34.95 33.25
N MET A 37 -24.24 34.41 34.28
CA MET A 37 -24.81 35.16 35.40
C MET A 37 -23.77 36.02 36.13
N MET A 38 -24.20 37.22 36.55
CA MET A 38 -23.39 38.13 37.34
C MET A 38 -23.57 37.83 38.84
N VAL A 39 -22.50 37.48 39.54
CA VAL A 39 -22.52 37.11 40.96
C VAL A 39 -21.48 37.88 41.78
N CYS A 40 -21.64 37.90 43.10
CA CYS A 40 -20.63 38.46 44.00
C CYS A 40 -19.46 37.49 44.19
N GLU A 41 -18.36 37.98 44.77
CA GLU A 41 -17.13 37.21 45.00
C GLU A 41 -17.36 35.98 45.91
N ASP A 42 -18.18 36.10 46.96
CA ASP A 42 -18.48 34.96 47.84
C ASP A 42 -19.29 33.87 47.12
N CYS A 43 -20.30 34.28 46.35
CA CYS A 43 -21.14 33.36 45.59
C CYS A 43 -20.34 32.67 44.47
N ILE A 44 -19.39 33.36 43.81
CA ILE A 44 -18.57 32.72 42.78
C ILE A 44 -17.67 31.65 43.39
N VAL A 45 -17.02 31.91 44.53
CA VAL A 45 -16.17 30.93 45.23
C VAL A 45 -16.98 29.74 45.71
N SER A 46 -18.12 30.00 46.37
CA SER A 46 -19.02 28.96 46.87
C SER A 46 -19.52 28.05 45.75
N THR A 47 -19.90 28.61 44.60
CA THR A 47 -20.41 27.84 43.46
C THR A 47 -19.31 27.01 42.77
N HIS A 48 -18.07 27.49 42.75
CA HIS A 48 -16.98 26.89 41.96
C HIS A 48 -16.05 25.98 42.77
N HIS A 49 -16.36 25.66 44.03
CA HIS A 49 -15.56 24.72 44.81
C HIS A 49 -15.46 23.31 44.19
N VAL A 50 -16.45 22.90 43.38
CA VAL A 50 -16.44 21.65 42.60
C VAL A 50 -15.93 21.79 41.17
N ASN A 51 -15.75 23.03 40.70
CA ASN A 51 -15.25 23.34 39.35
C ASN A 51 -14.14 24.40 39.45
N PRO A 52 -13.01 24.08 40.11
CA PRO A 52 -12.02 25.08 40.52
C PRO A 52 -11.14 25.61 39.38
N LEU A 53 -11.37 25.15 38.14
CA LEU A 53 -10.60 25.52 36.94
C LEU A 53 -11.40 26.38 35.96
N HIS A 54 -12.62 26.78 36.31
CA HIS A 54 -13.38 27.70 35.46
C HIS A 54 -12.71 29.07 35.36
N ARG A 55 -12.82 29.68 34.18
CA ARG A 55 -12.28 31.00 33.85
C ARG A 55 -13.28 32.08 34.24
N LEU A 56 -12.77 33.13 34.88
CA LEU A 56 -13.59 34.21 35.42
C LEU A 56 -13.23 35.56 34.81
N GLU A 57 -14.21 36.44 34.81
CA GLU A 57 -14.04 37.86 34.54
C GLU A 57 -14.72 38.70 35.62
N ILE A 58 -14.11 39.82 35.97
CA ILE A 58 -14.65 40.82 36.91
C ILE A 58 -14.97 42.11 36.16
N TRP A 59 -16.15 42.67 36.41
CA TRP A 59 -16.60 43.92 35.82
C TRP A 59 -15.92 45.11 36.50
N ARG A 60 -15.03 45.79 35.78
CA ARG A 60 -14.42 47.07 36.15
C ARG A 60 -15.19 48.20 35.51
N GLU A 61 -16.22 48.72 36.20
CA GLU A 61 -17.07 49.88 35.86
C GLU A 61 -17.60 49.96 34.41
N THR A 62 -16.72 49.97 33.42
CA THR A 62 -16.89 50.03 31.96
C THR A 62 -16.69 48.70 31.22
N HIS A 63 -15.89 47.74 31.70
CA HIS A 63 -15.52 46.53 30.95
C HIS A 63 -15.24 45.32 31.85
N PHE A 64 -15.12 44.13 31.25
CA PHE A 64 -14.65 42.94 31.94
C PHE A 64 -13.13 42.82 31.87
N GLU A 65 -12.51 42.58 33.03
CA GLU A 65 -11.12 42.15 33.14
C GLU A 65 -11.06 40.69 33.55
N LYS A 66 -10.05 39.97 33.08
CA LYS A 66 -9.80 38.59 33.51
C LYS A 66 -9.45 38.56 35.00
N THR A 67 -9.99 37.58 35.71
CA THR A 67 -9.62 37.26 37.10
C THR A 67 -9.54 35.75 37.29
N THR A 68 -9.07 35.28 38.45
CA THR A 68 -8.94 33.86 38.75
C THR A 68 -9.68 33.48 40.02
N LEU A 69 -10.10 32.23 40.12
CA LEU A 69 -10.69 31.71 41.37
C LEU A 69 -9.72 31.82 42.55
N LYS A 70 -8.40 31.67 42.30
CA LYS A 70 -7.35 31.92 43.30
C LYS A 70 -7.38 33.37 43.80
N ALA A 71 -7.48 34.35 42.90
CA ALA A 71 -7.58 35.77 43.26
C ALA A 71 -8.87 36.10 44.02
N MET A 72 -9.96 35.38 43.76
CA MET A 72 -11.22 35.47 44.52
C MET A 72 -11.16 34.74 45.88
N GLY A 73 -10.05 34.06 46.21
CA GLY A 73 -9.86 33.38 47.49
C GLY A 73 -10.19 31.89 47.50
N LEU A 74 -10.51 31.26 46.36
CA LEU A 74 -10.73 29.82 46.30
C LEU A 74 -9.43 29.05 46.54
N ARG A 75 -9.48 28.09 47.48
CA ARG A 75 -8.41 27.13 47.73
C ARG A 75 -8.91 25.70 47.50
N ILE A 76 -8.24 24.98 46.61
CA ILE A 76 -8.48 23.56 46.38
C ILE A 76 -7.90 22.78 47.55
N GLN A 77 -8.74 22.10 48.33
CA GLN A 77 -8.29 21.22 49.40
C GLN A 77 -8.42 19.76 48.95
N LEU A 78 -7.32 19.00 49.05
CA LEU A 78 -7.27 17.59 48.69
C LEU A 78 -7.41 16.68 49.92
N GLY A 79 -7.67 15.40 49.66
CA GLY A 79 -7.63 14.34 50.67
C GLY A 79 -8.93 14.12 51.46
N HIS A 80 -9.97 14.93 51.22
CA HIS A 80 -11.28 14.81 51.84
C HIS A 80 -12.41 14.88 50.79
N PRO A 81 -13.62 14.35 51.10
CA PRO A 81 -14.78 14.50 50.24
C PRO A 81 -15.13 15.96 49.92
N ILE A 82 -15.73 16.18 48.76
CA ILE A 82 -16.25 17.49 48.35
C ILE A 82 -17.18 18.05 49.43
N GLY A 83 -17.01 19.32 49.77
CA GLY A 83 -17.79 20.02 50.79
C GLY A 83 -17.30 19.84 52.24
N THR A 84 -16.26 19.02 52.47
CA THR A 84 -15.62 18.89 53.78
C THR A 84 -14.28 19.62 53.81
N HIS A 85 -14.02 20.37 54.88
CA HIS A 85 -12.77 21.09 55.07
C HIS A 85 -11.75 20.24 55.84
N CYS A 86 -10.51 20.24 55.37
CA CYS A 86 -9.40 19.62 56.08
C CYS A 86 -9.10 20.43 57.34
N VAL A 87 -8.94 19.75 58.48
CA VAL A 87 -8.56 20.37 59.76
C VAL A 87 -7.05 20.66 59.86
N ASN A 88 -6.24 20.01 59.02
CA ASN A 88 -4.80 20.24 58.92
C ASN A 88 -4.35 20.37 57.45
N PRO A 89 -4.79 21.42 56.73
CA PRO A 89 -4.40 21.64 55.35
C PRO A 89 -2.95 22.13 55.28
N ARG A 90 -2.16 21.52 54.41
CA ARG A 90 -0.80 21.95 54.10
C ARG A 90 -0.76 22.57 52.69
N PRO A 91 -0.59 23.90 52.57
CA PRO A 91 -0.46 24.56 51.27
C PRO A 91 0.67 23.97 50.41
N ALA A 92 0.47 24.00 49.10
CA ALA A 92 1.54 23.73 48.15
C ALA A 92 2.69 24.76 48.34
N PRO A 93 3.96 24.38 48.08
CA PRO A 93 5.10 25.29 48.23
C PRO A 93 4.90 26.60 47.46
N GLY A 94 5.17 27.73 48.12
CA GLY A 94 5.02 29.07 47.52
C GLY A 94 3.57 29.50 47.25
N ASP A 95 2.57 28.78 47.78
CA ASP A 95 1.14 28.98 47.53
C ASP A 95 0.78 29.10 46.03
N SER A 96 1.54 28.39 45.18
CA SER A 96 1.33 28.31 43.74
C SER A 96 1.41 26.86 43.30
N PHE A 97 0.42 26.46 42.51
CA PHE A 97 0.34 25.13 41.91
C PHE A 97 -0.22 25.28 40.51
N ILE A 98 0.48 24.75 39.51
CA ILE A 98 0.06 24.89 38.11
C ILE A 98 -0.75 23.68 37.67
N ILE A 99 -1.95 23.91 37.11
CA ILE A 99 -2.79 22.87 36.53
C ILE A 99 -2.94 23.12 35.03
N LEU A 100 -2.55 22.13 34.22
CA LEU A 100 -2.82 22.10 32.79
C LEU A 100 -4.20 21.49 32.55
N ASP A 101 -5.14 22.27 32.00
CA ASP A 101 -6.48 21.83 31.64
C ASP A 101 -6.76 22.06 30.14
N THR A 102 -7.81 21.44 29.62
CA THR A 102 -8.34 21.71 28.28
C THR A 102 -8.68 23.18 28.00
N MET A 103 -8.95 23.99 29.03
CA MET A 103 -9.30 25.41 28.91
C MET A 103 -8.12 26.36 29.08
N GLY A 104 -6.93 25.87 29.48
CA GLY A 104 -5.75 26.70 29.68
C GLY A 104 -4.81 26.18 30.78
N ILE A 105 -3.92 27.06 31.23
CA ILE A 105 -2.92 26.86 32.27
C ILE A 105 -3.37 27.70 33.47
N HIS A 106 -3.63 27.02 34.59
CA HIS A 106 -4.21 27.64 35.78
C HIS A 106 -3.18 27.68 36.92
N ASP A 107 -2.89 28.87 37.44
CA ASP A 107 -2.25 29.00 38.77
C ASP A 107 -3.33 29.00 39.85
N VAL A 108 -3.30 28.01 40.72
CA VAL A 108 -4.30 27.79 41.77
C VAL A 108 -3.67 27.79 43.16
N ALA A 109 -4.45 28.17 44.17
CA ALA A 109 -4.12 27.89 45.56
C ALA A 109 -4.56 26.46 45.89
N LEU A 110 -3.60 25.57 46.15
CA LEU A 110 -3.85 24.16 46.45
C LEU A 110 -3.29 23.82 47.84
N ALA A 111 -4.01 23.00 48.60
CA ALA A 111 -3.57 22.46 49.87
C ALA A 111 -3.78 20.94 49.93
N PHE A 112 -2.72 20.23 50.31
CA PHE A 112 -2.75 18.80 50.60
C PHE A 112 -3.32 18.57 51.99
N CYS A 113 -4.01 17.45 52.19
CA CYS A 113 -4.32 16.99 53.54
C CYS A 113 -3.02 16.52 54.21
N ALA A 114 -2.78 17.01 55.43
CA ALA A 114 -1.69 16.56 56.31
C ALA A 114 -2.22 15.98 57.64
N CYS A 115 -3.47 15.53 57.66
CA CYS A 115 -4.00 14.74 58.77
C CYS A 115 -3.21 13.44 58.95
N ALA A 116 -3.28 12.83 60.14
CA ALA A 116 -2.53 11.60 60.45
C ALA A 116 -2.83 10.42 59.49
N THR A 117 -4.02 10.39 58.90
CA THR A 117 -4.47 9.36 57.94
C THR A 117 -4.32 9.79 56.48
N ALA A 118 -3.64 10.91 56.20
CA ALA A 118 -3.48 11.42 54.85
C ALA A 118 -2.70 10.45 53.95
N HIS A 119 -3.14 10.32 52.71
CA HIS A 119 -2.37 9.62 51.68
C HIS A 119 -1.23 10.51 51.16
N THR A 120 -0.31 9.91 50.40
CA THR A 120 0.76 10.69 49.73
C THR A 120 0.19 11.76 48.81
N ASP A 121 0.92 12.87 48.63
CA ASP A 121 0.54 13.98 47.74
C ASP A 121 0.13 13.50 46.34
N THR A 122 0.88 12.55 45.77
CA THR A 122 0.58 11.93 44.46
C THR A 122 -0.76 11.20 44.47
N THR A 123 -1.05 10.40 45.50
CA THR A 123 -2.33 9.67 45.61
C THR A 123 -3.50 10.64 45.78
N GLN A 124 -3.33 11.71 46.56
CA GLN A 124 -4.35 12.74 46.74
C GLN A 124 -4.69 13.42 45.40
N LEU A 125 -3.68 13.79 44.61
CA LEU A 125 -3.87 14.38 43.27
C LEU A 125 -4.59 13.41 42.32
N LEU A 126 -4.13 12.16 42.22
CA LEU A 126 -4.73 11.16 41.33
C LEU A 126 -6.20 10.89 41.67
N ARG A 127 -6.55 10.83 42.96
CA ARG A 127 -7.94 10.67 43.41
C ARG A 127 -8.80 11.90 43.12
N ALA A 128 -8.21 13.08 43.03
CA ALA A 128 -8.87 14.32 42.61
C ALA A 128 -8.93 14.50 41.08
N GLY A 129 -8.48 13.51 40.28
CA GLY A 129 -8.47 13.61 38.82
C GLY A 129 -7.33 14.46 38.25
N LEU A 130 -6.30 14.73 39.05
CA LEU A 130 -5.10 15.47 38.68
C LEU A 130 -3.92 14.51 38.54
N TYR A 131 -3.35 14.43 37.35
CA TYR A 131 -2.17 13.62 37.08
C TYR A 131 -0.90 14.45 37.35
N PRO A 132 -0.07 14.10 38.35
CA PRO A 132 1.07 14.93 38.73
C PRO A 132 2.26 14.76 37.78
N ALA A 133 3.02 15.83 37.57
CA ALA A 133 4.27 15.79 36.79
C ALA A 133 5.43 15.10 37.55
N THR A 134 5.41 15.12 38.89
CA THR A 134 6.40 14.47 39.76
C THR A 134 5.73 13.74 40.91
N THR A 135 6.39 12.73 41.46
CA THR A 135 5.88 11.97 42.62
C THR A 135 6.33 12.54 43.96
N GLN A 136 7.38 13.36 43.98
CA GLN A 136 7.91 14.03 45.17
C GLN A 136 7.68 15.53 45.04
N ALA A 137 7.07 16.13 46.06
CA ALA A 137 6.73 17.56 46.13
C ALA A 137 6.16 18.12 44.81
N PRO A 138 5.03 17.58 44.31
CA PRO A 138 4.46 18.03 43.04
C PRO A 138 4.07 19.52 43.11
N GLY A 139 4.49 20.28 42.10
CA GLY A 139 4.08 21.68 41.87
C GLY A 139 3.30 21.89 40.56
N THR A 140 3.10 20.82 39.78
CA THR A 140 2.37 20.86 38.52
C THR A 140 1.62 19.55 38.30
N ALA A 141 0.39 19.65 37.79
CA ALA A 141 -0.40 18.51 37.35
C ALA A 141 -1.15 18.84 36.05
N ALA A 142 -1.61 17.83 35.34
CA ALA A 142 -2.59 17.96 34.27
C ALA A 142 -3.91 17.33 34.70
N THR A 143 -5.05 17.87 34.26
CA THR A 143 -6.32 17.15 34.42
C THR A 143 -6.28 15.87 33.60
N ILE A 144 -6.92 14.80 34.10
CA ILE A 144 -7.07 13.56 33.30
C ILE A 144 -7.75 13.87 31.96
N ASN A 145 -8.69 14.81 31.93
CA ASN A 145 -9.37 15.25 30.72
C ASN A 145 -8.39 15.88 29.71
N ALA A 146 -7.45 16.72 30.14
CA ALA A 146 -6.43 17.28 29.25
C ALA A 146 -5.53 16.19 28.64
N LEU A 147 -5.10 15.22 29.45
CA LEU A 147 -4.32 14.08 28.94
C LEU A 147 -5.12 13.19 27.98
N GLU A 148 -6.40 12.93 28.25
CA GLU A 148 -7.27 12.17 27.34
C GLU A 148 -7.55 12.94 26.04
N HIS A 149 -7.80 14.25 26.13
CA HIS A 149 -8.02 15.11 24.98
C HIS A 149 -6.79 15.16 24.07
N PHE A 150 -5.60 15.41 24.64
CA PHE A 150 -4.35 15.37 23.88
C PHE A 150 -4.11 13.99 23.26
N HIS A 151 -4.33 12.92 24.01
CA HIS A 151 -4.12 11.55 23.53
C HIS A 151 -5.05 11.22 22.35
N MET A 152 -6.27 11.76 22.30
CA MET A 152 -7.13 11.63 21.11
C MET A 152 -6.69 12.53 19.95
N LEU A 153 -6.30 13.79 20.22
CA LEU A 153 -5.83 14.72 19.19
C LEU A 153 -4.55 14.23 18.50
N THR A 154 -3.63 13.62 19.25
CA THR A 154 -2.41 13.04 18.67
C THR A 154 -2.74 11.86 17.75
N PHE A 155 -3.81 11.10 18.01
CA PHE A 155 -4.24 10.03 17.11
C PHE A 155 -4.95 10.52 15.86
N GLU A 156 -5.88 11.47 15.97
CA GLU A 156 -6.70 11.92 14.83
C GLU A 156 -6.03 13.03 14.01
N SER A 157 -5.45 14.01 14.68
CA SER A 157 -4.89 15.21 14.05
C SER A 157 -3.36 15.22 14.02
N LYS A 158 -2.71 14.22 14.64
CA LYS A 158 -1.24 14.13 14.75
C LYS A 158 -0.61 15.36 15.42
N THR A 159 -1.41 16.05 16.24
CA THR A 159 -1.00 17.24 17.00
C THR A 159 0.22 16.92 17.85
N SER A 160 1.25 17.75 17.73
CA SER A 160 2.45 17.63 18.56
C SER A 160 2.19 18.12 19.99
N ALA A 161 2.95 17.61 20.96
CA ALA A 161 2.85 18.11 22.34
C ALA A 161 3.15 19.61 22.42
N PHE A 162 4.06 20.11 21.57
CA PHE A 162 4.43 21.52 21.48
C PHE A 162 3.26 22.40 21.03
N GLU A 163 2.57 22.02 19.94
CA GLU A 163 1.39 22.75 19.47
C GLU A 163 0.23 22.69 20.47
N TYR A 164 0.06 21.56 21.15
CA TYR A 164 -0.96 21.43 22.20
C TYR A 164 -0.65 22.35 23.38
N HIS A 165 0.57 22.33 23.90
CA HIS A 165 1.01 23.23 24.98
C HIS A 165 0.85 24.70 24.60
N ASN A 166 1.30 25.11 23.41
CA ASN A 166 1.12 26.48 22.92
C ASN A 166 -0.36 26.86 22.78
N THR A 167 -1.22 25.89 22.44
CA THR A 167 -2.67 26.12 22.41
C THR A 167 -3.19 26.42 23.82
N LEU A 168 -2.76 25.66 24.84
CA LEU A 168 -3.13 25.93 26.23
C LEU A 168 -2.59 27.28 26.71
N SER A 169 -1.35 27.63 26.37
CA SER A 169 -0.76 28.93 26.69
C SER A 169 -1.57 30.07 26.07
N ARG A 170 -1.95 29.96 24.79
CA ARG A 170 -2.77 30.98 24.10
C ARG A 170 -4.22 31.03 24.58
N LEU A 171 -4.79 29.91 25.03
CA LEU A 171 -6.11 29.92 25.69
C LEU A 171 -6.06 30.63 27.05
N THR A 172 -4.90 30.61 27.70
CA THR A 172 -4.65 31.31 28.97
C THR A 172 -4.47 32.80 28.72
N ASP A 173 -3.54 33.16 27.84
CA ASP A 173 -3.34 34.53 27.35
C ASP A 173 -2.88 34.52 25.89
N ASN A 174 -3.64 35.20 25.04
CA ASN A 174 -3.32 35.37 23.61
C ASN A 174 -2.82 36.79 23.28
N THR A 175 -2.67 37.64 24.29
CA THR A 175 -2.26 39.05 24.13
C THR A 175 -0.78 39.26 24.46
N GLY A 176 -0.17 38.37 25.26
CA GLY A 176 1.20 38.49 25.74
C GLY A 176 1.34 39.49 26.89
N THR A 177 0.24 39.85 27.54
CA THR A 177 0.23 40.76 28.70
C THR A 177 0.41 40.03 30.02
N GLU A 178 0.23 38.71 30.05
CA GLU A 178 0.44 37.88 31.23
C GLU A 178 1.65 36.97 31.06
N ASP A 179 2.41 36.78 32.15
CA ASP A 179 3.46 35.77 32.21
C ASP A 179 2.83 34.39 32.45
N VAL A 180 2.60 33.63 31.38
CA VAL A 180 2.04 32.28 31.46
C VAL A 180 3.16 31.28 31.77
N PRO A 181 3.10 30.53 32.89
CA PRO A 181 4.16 29.60 33.26
C PRO A 181 4.43 28.54 32.18
N ASP A 182 5.66 28.48 31.68
CA ASP A 182 6.07 27.41 30.77
C ASP A 182 6.17 26.08 31.54
N ARG A 183 5.41 25.09 31.09
CA ARG A 183 5.31 23.73 31.68
C ARG A 183 5.37 22.65 30.61
N TYR A 184 6.03 22.95 29.50
CA TYR A 184 6.14 22.04 28.37
C TYR A 184 6.84 20.72 28.75
N GLU A 185 7.94 20.78 29.52
CA GLU A 185 8.69 19.59 29.95
C GLU A 185 7.88 18.71 30.90
N GLU A 186 7.13 19.31 31.84
CA GLU A 186 6.21 18.60 32.72
C GLU A 186 5.11 17.91 31.92
N LEU A 187 4.55 18.58 30.91
CA LEU A 187 3.56 18.00 30.02
C LEU A 187 4.11 16.80 29.24
N LEU A 188 5.32 16.91 28.67
CA LEU A 188 5.97 15.80 27.97
C LEU A 188 6.12 14.57 28.86
N ARG A 189 6.55 14.76 30.11
CA ARG A 189 6.68 13.69 31.09
C ARG A 189 5.34 13.03 31.40
N MET A 190 4.30 13.82 31.67
CA MET A 190 2.96 13.32 31.98
C MET A 190 2.36 12.57 30.79
N ILE A 191 2.48 13.09 29.57
CA ILE A 191 2.02 12.42 28.33
C ILE A 191 2.68 11.06 28.19
N ARG A 192 3.99 10.99 28.38
CA ARG A 192 4.74 9.75 28.22
C ARG A 192 4.31 8.71 29.25
N GLN A 193 4.21 9.08 30.51
CA GLN A 193 3.74 8.17 31.58
C GLN A 193 2.29 7.73 31.32
N TRP A 194 1.43 8.67 30.92
CA TRP A 194 0.03 8.42 30.58
C TRP A 194 -0.13 7.38 29.48
N ARG A 195 0.59 7.51 28.36
CA ARG A 195 0.55 6.56 27.24
C ARG A 195 0.91 5.14 27.69
N ASN A 196 2.04 4.99 28.40
CA ASN A 196 2.50 3.70 28.92
C ASN A 196 1.50 3.08 29.90
N LEU A 197 0.94 3.86 30.83
CA LEU A 197 -0.10 3.38 31.75
C LEU A 197 -1.39 2.97 31.02
N LYS A 198 -1.80 3.72 29.99
CA LYS A 198 -2.99 3.36 29.18
C LYS A 198 -2.75 2.09 28.38
N MET A 199 -1.55 1.88 27.83
CA MET A 199 -1.17 0.64 27.18
C MET A 199 -1.27 -0.55 28.16
N LEU A 200 -0.61 -0.48 29.31
CA LEU A 200 -0.65 -1.53 30.35
C LEU A 200 -2.07 -1.82 30.84
N LYS A 201 -2.86 -0.76 31.05
CA LYS A 201 -4.27 -0.86 31.45
C LYS A 201 -5.10 -1.58 30.38
N ARG A 202 -4.94 -1.20 29.10
CA ARG A 202 -5.64 -1.83 27.96
C ARG A 202 -5.23 -3.27 27.71
N ALA A 203 -4.00 -3.65 28.08
CA ALA A 203 -3.47 -5.00 27.99
C ALA A 203 -3.82 -5.88 29.20
N GLY A 204 -4.33 -5.29 30.30
CA GLY A 204 -4.79 -6.02 31.48
C GLY A 204 -3.71 -6.28 32.53
N HIS A 205 -2.49 -5.75 32.40
CA HIS A 205 -1.39 -6.04 33.34
C HIS A 205 -1.61 -5.53 34.76
N ALA A 206 -2.55 -4.60 34.98
CA ALA A 206 -2.96 -4.23 36.35
C ALA A 206 -3.54 -5.41 37.15
N HIS A 207 -4.00 -6.47 36.48
CA HIS A 207 -4.69 -7.64 37.03
C HIS A 207 -3.74 -8.82 37.25
N ASP A 208 -2.48 -8.72 36.81
CA ASP A 208 -1.50 -9.78 37.04
C ASP A 208 -1.03 -9.74 38.51
N PRO A 209 -1.03 -10.87 39.24
CA PRO A 209 -0.53 -10.93 40.61
C PRO A 209 0.92 -10.48 40.76
N ALA A 210 1.77 -10.72 39.76
CA ALA A 210 3.17 -10.29 39.73
C ALA A 210 3.32 -8.83 39.25
N GLY A 211 2.22 -8.15 38.95
CA GLY A 211 2.19 -6.76 38.52
C GLY A 211 2.86 -6.54 37.15
N ILE A 212 3.32 -5.31 36.93
CA ILE A 212 3.88 -4.90 35.63
C ILE A 212 5.18 -5.63 35.26
N ALA A 213 5.92 -6.13 36.25
CA ALA A 213 7.19 -6.83 36.05
C ALA A 213 7.03 -8.17 35.30
N ALA A 214 5.81 -8.73 35.26
CA ALA A 214 5.50 -9.94 34.52
C ALA A 214 5.15 -9.72 33.05
N THR A 215 5.11 -8.46 32.58
CA THR A 215 4.78 -8.13 31.19
C THR A 215 5.84 -8.69 30.24
N LYS A 216 5.45 -9.58 29.32
CA LYS A 216 6.36 -10.19 28.34
C LYS A 216 6.41 -9.37 27.05
N GLU A 217 7.42 -9.68 26.23
CA GLU A 217 7.58 -9.09 24.90
C GLU A 217 6.29 -9.28 24.07
N GLY A 218 5.77 -8.19 23.50
CA GLY A 218 4.60 -8.20 22.62
C GLY A 218 3.23 -8.36 23.28
N GLU A 219 3.14 -8.60 24.59
CA GLU A 219 1.85 -8.85 25.27
C GLU A 219 0.89 -7.66 25.26
N CYS A 220 1.39 -6.44 25.13
CA CYS A 220 0.57 -5.23 25.05
C CYS A 220 0.08 -4.91 23.62
N ALA A 221 0.49 -5.66 22.59
CA ALA A 221 0.06 -5.41 21.22
C ALA A 221 -1.41 -5.82 21.00
N VAL A 222 -2.17 -5.00 20.26
CA VAL A 222 -3.55 -5.32 19.90
C VAL A 222 -3.54 -6.35 18.76
N LEU A 223 -3.93 -7.59 19.07
CA LEU A 223 -3.94 -8.70 18.12
C LEU A 223 -5.07 -8.58 17.09
N CYS A 224 -4.85 -9.14 15.90
CA CYS A 224 -5.87 -9.27 14.86
C CYS A 224 -6.81 -10.46 15.15
N PRO A 225 -8.12 -10.23 15.39
CA PRO A 225 -9.11 -11.29 15.64
C PRO A 225 -9.40 -12.19 14.43
N ALA A 226 -9.13 -11.70 13.21
CA ALA A 226 -9.40 -12.42 11.97
C ALA A 226 -8.23 -13.31 11.51
N CYS A 227 -7.02 -13.06 12.01
CA CYS A 227 -5.88 -13.96 11.81
C CYS A 227 -6.07 -15.27 12.58
N PRO A 228 -5.45 -16.37 12.13
CA PRO A 228 -5.32 -17.57 12.96
C PRO A 228 -4.54 -17.25 14.25
N GLN A 229 -5.11 -17.64 15.39
CA GLN A 229 -4.55 -17.47 16.73
C GLN A 229 -4.76 -18.78 17.51
N PRO A 230 -3.78 -19.71 17.45
CA PRO A 230 -3.83 -20.96 18.20
C PRO A 230 -4.19 -20.75 19.68
N GLY A 231 -5.07 -21.58 20.22
CA GLY A 231 -5.57 -21.46 21.60
C GLY A 231 -6.51 -20.28 21.89
N LYS A 232 -6.85 -19.47 20.88
CA LYS A 232 -7.75 -18.31 21.03
C LYS A 232 -8.95 -18.34 20.09
N ASN A 233 -8.73 -18.63 18.81
CA ASN A 233 -9.79 -18.59 17.80
C ASN A 233 -9.72 -19.70 16.74
N LEU A 234 -8.93 -20.74 17.00
CA LEU A 234 -8.88 -21.96 16.20
C LEU A 234 -9.42 -23.13 17.05
N ALA A 235 -10.06 -24.10 16.40
CA ALA A 235 -10.41 -25.38 17.01
C ALA A 235 -9.13 -26.13 17.47
N ALA A 236 -9.25 -27.13 18.34
CA ALA A 236 -8.06 -27.84 18.87
C ALA A 236 -7.33 -28.68 17.80
N ASP A 237 -8.08 -29.20 16.83
CA ASP A 237 -7.69 -30.12 15.75
C ASP A 237 -7.40 -29.41 14.41
N TRP A 238 -7.29 -28.07 14.40
CA TRP A 238 -7.08 -27.30 13.18
C TRP A 238 -5.83 -27.69 12.37
N GLN A 239 -4.82 -28.26 13.04
CA GLN A 239 -3.56 -28.71 12.44
C GLN A 239 -3.75 -29.98 11.60
N ASP A 240 -4.73 -30.80 11.96
CA ASP A 240 -5.06 -32.08 11.32
C ASP A 240 -6.00 -31.88 10.12
N ALA A 241 -6.38 -30.63 9.82
CA ALA A 241 -7.22 -30.30 8.69
C ALA A 241 -6.62 -30.82 7.37
N PRO A 242 -7.43 -31.41 6.46
CA PRO A 242 -6.94 -31.90 5.18
C PRO A 242 -6.15 -30.82 4.41
N ALA A 243 -5.12 -31.25 3.68
CA ALA A 243 -4.24 -30.36 2.92
C ALA A 243 -5.02 -29.45 1.93
N SER A 244 -6.18 -29.90 1.44
CA SER A 244 -7.06 -29.15 0.55
C SER A 244 -7.69 -27.91 1.19
N ILE A 245 -7.82 -27.86 2.52
CA ILE A 245 -8.42 -26.72 3.26
C ILE A 245 -7.47 -26.06 4.26
N GLN A 246 -6.26 -26.61 4.46
CA GLN A 246 -5.28 -26.08 5.41
C GLN A 246 -4.94 -24.61 5.17
N TYR A 247 -5.05 -24.13 3.93
CA TYR A 247 -4.85 -22.72 3.56
C TYR A 247 -5.81 -21.76 4.27
N LEU A 248 -6.98 -22.22 4.74
CA LEU A 248 -7.91 -21.40 5.52
C LEU A 248 -7.32 -20.94 6.84
N PHE A 249 -6.37 -21.70 7.39
CA PHE A 249 -5.65 -21.43 8.63
C PHE A 249 -4.28 -20.79 8.41
N ALA A 250 -3.96 -20.39 7.17
CA ALA A 250 -2.68 -19.78 6.85
C ALA A 250 -2.50 -18.40 7.48
N LEU A 251 -1.29 -18.12 7.96
CA LEU A 251 -0.88 -16.80 8.41
C LEU A 251 -0.36 -15.97 7.25
N PHE A 252 -0.98 -14.82 6.98
CA PHE A 252 -0.58 -13.91 5.92
C PHE A 252 0.22 -12.71 6.46
N LEU A 253 1.48 -12.62 6.06
CA LEU A 253 2.44 -11.63 6.50
C LEU A 253 2.87 -10.72 5.35
N GLY A 254 2.90 -9.42 5.57
CA GLY A 254 3.45 -8.44 4.63
C GLY A 254 4.62 -7.71 5.29
N ASN A 255 5.77 -7.68 4.63
CA ASN A 255 6.97 -7.03 5.12
C ASN A 255 7.26 -5.80 4.26
N ASP A 256 7.67 -4.71 4.90
CA ASP A 256 8.15 -3.51 4.22
C ASP A 256 8.99 -2.62 5.16
N ALA A 257 9.65 -1.62 4.59
CA ALA A 257 10.49 -0.64 5.24
C ALA A 257 10.02 0.80 4.96
N ASN A 258 9.92 1.61 6.01
CA ASN A 258 9.59 3.03 5.92
C ASN A 258 10.81 3.91 6.24
N PHE A 259 11.32 4.58 5.21
CA PHE A 259 12.47 5.51 5.29
C PHE A 259 12.09 6.96 5.62
N ARG A 260 10.80 7.26 5.83
CA ARG A 260 10.34 8.60 6.29
C ARG A 260 10.43 8.74 7.81
N MET A 261 10.32 7.63 8.53
CA MET A 261 10.38 7.57 10.00
C MET A 261 11.83 7.63 10.49
N VAL A 262 12.53 8.72 10.17
CA VAL A 262 13.92 8.95 10.59
C VAL A 262 13.99 9.53 11.99
N ARG A 263 15.10 9.30 12.69
CA ARG A 263 15.40 9.90 14.00
C ARG A 263 16.78 10.51 14.01
N LYS A 264 16.91 11.76 14.49
CA LYS A 264 18.21 12.42 14.66
C LYS A 264 18.94 11.91 15.89
N ARG A 265 20.26 12.05 15.88
CA ARG A 265 21.13 11.72 17.02
C ARG A 265 21.17 12.87 18.05
N VAL A 266 20.03 13.14 18.69
CA VAL A 266 19.87 14.26 19.66
C VAL A 266 19.85 13.84 21.14
N SER A 267 19.76 12.53 21.43
CA SER A 267 19.68 11.99 22.80
C SER A 267 20.21 10.54 22.87
N SER A 268 20.26 9.97 24.08
CA SER A 268 20.76 8.63 24.41
C SER A 268 19.74 7.84 25.24
N GLU A 269 19.91 6.51 25.33
CA GLU A 269 19.05 5.66 26.18
C GLU A 269 19.22 5.98 27.68
N ALA A 270 20.34 6.57 28.09
CA ALA A 270 20.56 6.99 29.48
C ALA A 270 19.76 8.27 29.82
N ALA A 271 19.66 9.20 28.87
CA ALA A 271 18.88 10.43 29.04
C ALA A 271 17.37 10.22 28.79
N ASP A 272 17.03 9.21 27.98
CA ASP A 272 15.64 8.84 27.66
C ASP A 272 15.46 7.31 27.80
N PRO A 273 15.40 6.79 29.04
CA PRO A 273 15.32 5.35 29.33
C PRO A 273 13.93 4.81 29.02
N THR A 274 13.82 3.59 28.50
CA THR A 274 12.52 3.02 28.11
C THR A 274 11.62 2.68 29.31
N LEU A 275 10.32 2.95 29.16
CA LEU A 275 9.27 2.53 30.10
C LEU A 275 8.57 1.24 29.65
N SER A 276 8.78 0.81 28.40
CA SER A 276 8.14 -0.35 27.79
C SER A 276 9.13 -1.13 26.94
N GLN A 277 9.89 -2.02 27.58
CA GLN A 277 10.99 -2.75 26.94
C GLN A 277 10.47 -3.88 26.04
N GLY A 278 10.05 -3.54 24.81
CA GLY A 278 9.57 -4.50 23.82
C GLY A 278 8.17 -5.06 24.08
N TRP A 279 7.38 -4.41 24.94
CA TRP A 279 6.07 -4.92 25.37
C TRP A 279 4.98 -4.89 24.30
N SER A 280 5.16 -4.15 23.19
CA SER A 280 4.13 -4.03 22.15
C SER A 280 4.62 -4.34 20.73
N TYR A 281 4.83 -3.35 19.86
CA TYR A 281 5.14 -3.60 18.44
C TYR A 281 6.63 -3.55 18.16
N PHE A 282 7.38 -2.61 18.76
CA PHE A 282 8.84 -2.67 18.69
C PHE A 282 9.38 -3.91 19.39
N CYS A 283 10.37 -4.56 18.78
CA CYS A 283 11.14 -5.63 19.41
C CYS A 283 12.08 -5.07 20.51
N GLU A 284 12.54 -5.97 21.40
CA GLU A 284 13.49 -5.60 22.44
C GLU A 284 14.82 -5.14 21.84
N VAL A 285 15.21 -3.90 22.16
CA VAL A 285 16.26 -3.17 21.44
C VAL A 285 17.67 -3.62 21.81
N THR A 286 17.90 -4.07 23.04
CA THR A 286 19.24 -4.44 23.54
C THR A 286 19.74 -5.68 22.79
N LYS A 287 18.93 -6.73 22.85
CA LYS A 287 19.09 -7.99 22.12
C LYS A 287 19.18 -7.79 20.61
N TYR A 288 18.48 -6.78 20.09
CA TYR A 288 18.48 -6.46 18.67
C TYR A 288 19.79 -5.79 18.25
N ARG A 289 20.27 -4.77 18.98
CA ARG A 289 21.53 -4.06 18.68
C ARG A 289 22.76 -4.95 18.82
N GLU A 290 22.82 -5.83 19.81
CA GLU A 290 23.90 -6.82 19.96
C GLU A 290 24.04 -7.72 18.73
N HIS A 291 22.91 -8.05 18.09
CA HIS A 291 22.92 -8.80 16.84
C HIS A 291 23.45 -7.93 15.69
N LEU A 292 22.99 -6.68 15.57
CA LEU A 292 23.41 -5.76 14.50
C LEU A 292 24.90 -5.45 14.50
N ALA A 293 25.50 -5.31 15.69
CA ALA A 293 26.93 -5.03 15.82
C ALA A 293 27.84 -6.09 15.14
N LYS A 294 27.33 -7.31 14.90
CA LYS A 294 28.08 -8.40 14.27
C LYS A 294 28.12 -8.34 12.73
N TYR A 295 27.35 -7.46 12.09
CA TYR A 295 27.16 -7.46 10.63
C TYR A 295 27.35 -6.06 9.98
N ALA A 296 28.03 -5.14 10.65
CA ALA A 296 28.20 -3.75 10.21
C ALA A 296 28.84 -3.60 8.81
N ASP A 297 29.65 -4.59 8.36
CA ASP A 297 30.43 -4.53 7.12
C ASP A 297 29.89 -5.39 5.96
N GLN A 298 28.67 -5.94 6.06
CA GLN A 298 28.10 -6.74 4.96
C GLN A 298 27.75 -5.87 3.75
N LYS A 299 28.52 -6.01 2.66
CA LYS A 299 28.19 -5.41 1.35
C LYS A 299 26.97 -6.11 0.75
N GLU A 300 25.97 -5.33 0.34
CA GLU A 300 24.78 -5.86 -0.33
C GLU A 300 25.13 -6.59 -1.63
N VAL A 301 24.52 -7.75 -1.82
CA VAL A 301 24.63 -8.53 -3.05
C VAL A 301 23.96 -7.75 -4.18
N LYS A 302 24.64 -7.62 -5.32
CA LYS A 302 24.07 -6.96 -6.51
C LYS A 302 22.74 -7.64 -6.90
N SER A 303 21.68 -6.84 -7.01
CA SER A 303 20.37 -7.30 -7.49
C SER A 303 20.50 -8.07 -8.80
N THR A 304 19.97 -9.30 -8.82
CA THR A 304 19.84 -10.14 -10.02
C THR A 304 18.51 -9.87 -10.76
N CYS A 305 17.67 -8.97 -10.25
CA CYS A 305 16.44 -8.47 -10.85
C CYS A 305 16.61 -6.99 -11.27
N VAL A 306 15.51 -6.25 -11.45
CA VAL A 306 15.52 -4.79 -11.65
C VAL A 306 16.15 -4.11 -10.43
N LYS A 307 16.93 -3.05 -10.67
CA LYS A 307 17.48 -2.22 -9.59
C LYS A 307 16.35 -1.45 -8.91
N HIS A 308 15.96 -1.87 -7.70
CA HIS A 308 15.05 -1.09 -6.87
C HIS A 308 15.78 0.16 -6.36
N HIS A 309 15.27 1.35 -6.69
CA HIS A 309 15.86 2.64 -6.28
C HIS A 309 15.94 2.80 -4.75
N ALA A 310 14.99 2.22 -3.99
CA ALA A 310 14.95 2.32 -2.54
C ALA A 310 16.21 1.75 -1.84
N VAL A 311 16.78 0.66 -2.39
CA VAL A 311 18.01 0.04 -1.88
C VAL A 311 19.24 0.89 -2.24
N GLY A 312 19.23 1.53 -3.41
CA GLY A 312 20.30 2.45 -3.82
C GLY A 312 20.34 3.75 -3.00
N ASP A 313 19.17 4.28 -2.63
CA ASP A 313 19.06 5.54 -1.87
C ASP A 313 19.45 5.37 -0.40
N ALA A 314 19.28 4.19 0.19
CA ALA A 314 19.65 3.87 1.57
C ALA A 314 21.16 4.10 1.87
N ASN A 315 22.00 4.07 0.82
CA ASN A 315 23.46 4.26 0.91
C ASN A 315 23.92 5.70 0.59
N THR A 316 23.01 6.67 0.54
CA THR A 316 23.38 8.09 0.28
C THR A 316 23.88 8.79 1.55
N SER A 317 24.73 9.81 1.39
CA SER A 317 25.25 10.67 2.47
C SER A 317 24.18 11.39 3.31
N ARG A 318 22.91 11.29 2.90
CA ARG A 318 21.73 11.85 3.60
C ARG A 318 21.53 11.28 5.01
N PHE A 319 22.11 10.12 5.33
CA PHE A 319 21.92 9.42 6.62
C PHE A 319 23.04 9.65 7.65
N ALA A 320 24.11 10.40 7.33
CA ALA A 320 25.31 10.50 8.17
C ALA A 320 25.07 11.08 9.59
N ASN A 321 23.99 11.84 9.81
CA ASN A 321 23.64 12.45 11.11
C ASN A 321 22.37 11.87 11.75
N LEU A 322 21.89 10.72 11.25
CA LEU A 322 20.70 10.05 11.77
C LEU A 322 21.10 8.88 12.67
N ALA A 323 20.38 8.73 13.79
CA ALA A 323 20.52 7.57 14.64
C ALA A 323 19.63 6.40 14.20
N THR A 324 18.56 6.70 13.43
CA THR A 324 17.67 5.72 12.80
C THR A 324 17.34 6.23 11.39
N SER A 325 17.61 5.43 10.35
CA SER A 325 17.36 5.77 8.93
C SER A 325 15.94 5.42 8.45
N GLY A 326 15.19 4.67 9.26
CA GLY A 326 13.82 4.25 9.02
C GLY A 326 13.43 3.08 9.91
N ILE A 327 12.21 2.59 9.75
CA ILE A 327 11.67 1.43 10.48
C ILE A 327 11.24 0.32 9.53
N GLY A 328 11.51 -0.93 9.86
CA GLY A 328 10.95 -2.11 9.20
C GLY A 328 9.75 -2.63 9.97
N THR A 329 8.82 -3.29 9.28
CA THR A 329 7.62 -3.89 9.90
C THR A 329 7.27 -5.22 9.25
N THR A 330 6.56 -6.04 10.02
CA THR A 330 5.75 -7.14 9.50
C THR A 330 4.30 -6.99 9.95
N ASP A 331 3.40 -6.99 8.98
CA ASP A 331 1.97 -6.74 9.18
C ASP A 331 1.16 -7.98 8.84
N CYS A 332 -0.04 -8.09 9.39
CA CYS A 332 -1.08 -8.92 8.79
C CYS A 332 -1.42 -8.38 7.39
N ALA A 333 -1.06 -9.13 6.35
CA ALA A 333 -1.24 -8.72 4.95
C ALA A 333 -2.72 -8.58 4.55
N ARG A 334 -3.62 -9.26 5.28
CA ARG A 334 -5.06 -9.27 4.97
C ARG A 334 -5.84 -8.19 5.70
N HIS A 335 -5.46 -7.80 6.92
CA HIS A 335 -6.25 -6.87 7.76
C HIS A 335 -5.52 -5.58 8.11
N MET A 336 -4.28 -5.41 7.62
CA MET A 336 -3.46 -4.21 7.80
C MET A 336 -3.21 -3.91 9.29
N MET A 337 -2.88 -4.92 10.08
CA MET A 337 -2.58 -4.77 11.51
C MET A 337 -1.12 -5.10 11.78
N LYS A 338 -0.45 -4.30 12.61
CA LYS A 338 0.91 -4.58 13.07
C LYS A 338 0.93 -5.83 13.93
N ARG A 339 1.96 -6.67 13.78
CA ARG A 339 2.14 -7.87 14.61
C ARG A 339 2.89 -7.50 15.90
N PRO A 340 2.72 -8.27 16.99
CA PRO A 340 3.55 -8.11 18.19
C PRO A 340 5.04 -8.25 17.85
N CYS A 341 5.89 -7.41 18.43
CA CYS A 341 7.34 -7.40 18.24
C CYS A 341 7.82 -7.38 16.78
N SER A 342 7.00 -6.89 15.85
CA SER A 342 7.30 -6.91 14.41
C SER A 342 7.98 -5.67 13.88
N LEU A 343 8.22 -4.66 14.73
CA LEU A 343 8.90 -3.44 14.36
C LEU A 343 10.35 -3.42 14.85
N GLY A 344 11.22 -2.91 14.00
CA GLY A 344 12.60 -2.61 14.36
C GLY A 344 13.13 -1.47 13.52
N ASP A 345 14.03 -0.67 14.09
CA ASP A 345 14.87 0.26 13.32
C ASP A 345 15.56 -0.53 12.20
N LEU A 346 15.63 -0.03 10.97
CA LEU A 346 16.07 -0.83 9.82
C LEU A 346 17.47 -1.44 10.03
N GLN A 347 17.48 -2.76 10.32
CA GLN A 347 18.57 -3.73 10.12
C GLN A 347 18.28 -5.22 10.51
N ARG A 348 17.03 -5.64 10.84
CA ARG A 348 16.38 -7.01 10.89
C ARG A 348 15.51 -7.26 12.15
N ALA A 349 14.19 -7.10 12.10
CA ALA A 349 13.33 -7.50 13.22
C ALA A 349 13.13 -9.04 13.28
N PRO A 350 13.18 -9.66 14.48
CA PRO A 350 12.82 -11.07 14.66
C PRO A 350 11.31 -11.27 14.73
N LEU A 351 10.82 -12.40 14.23
CA LEU A 351 9.42 -12.79 14.35
C LEU A 351 9.34 -14.24 14.85
N ASN A 352 8.60 -14.46 15.94
CA ASN A 352 8.25 -15.81 16.35
C ASN A 352 6.98 -16.26 15.60
N HIS A 353 7.10 -17.34 14.84
CA HIS A 353 6.04 -17.96 14.06
C HIS A 353 5.92 -19.46 14.36
N ASP A 354 6.22 -19.86 15.59
CA ASP A 354 6.39 -21.27 15.91
C ASP A 354 5.10 -22.10 15.82
N ASP A 355 3.95 -21.47 16.06
CA ASP A 355 2.67 -22.17 16.20
C ASP A 355 1.88 -22.38 14.88
N TYR A 356 2.42 -21.98 13.72
CA TYR A 356 1.68 -21.97 12.44
C TYR A 356 2.19 -23.03 11.46
N VAL A 357 1.28 -23.77 10.81
CA VAL A 357 1.63 -24.80 9.82
C VAL A 357 1.82 -24.22 8.41
N THR A 358 1.03 -23.20 8.03
CA THR A 358 1.13 -22.56 6.71
C THR A 358 1.34 -21.05 6.87
N ILE A 359 2.40 -20.52 6.24
CA ILE A 359 2.78 -19.10 6.30
C ILE A 359 2.95 -18.56 4.88
N VAL A 360 2.20 -17.51 4.56
CA VAL A 360 2.34 -16.75 3.31
C VAL A 360 2.99 -15.41 3.65
N ALA A 361 4.20 -15.17 3.13
CA ALA A 361 4.95 -13.95 3.39
C ALA A 361 5.17 -13.17 2.09
N SER A 362 4.83 -11.88 2.10
CA SER A 362 5.12 -10.97 1.00
C SER A 362 6.17 -9.94 1.34
N TYR A 363 6.99 -9.60 0.33
CA TYR A 363 7.97 -8.52 0.40
C TYR A 363 8.35 -8.09 -1.03
N ASP A 364 8.64 -6.80 -1.23
CA ASP A 364 9.00 -6.24 -2.54
C ASP A 364 10.16 -6.99 -3.17
N ILE A 365 11.21 -7.23 -2.39
CA ILE A 365 12.41 -7.93 -2.87
C ILE A 365 12.41 -9.41 -2.48
N VAL A 366 11.24 -10.01 -2.21
CA VAL A 366 11.18 -11.40 -1.71
C VAL A 366 11.89 -12.37 -2.65
N CYS A 367 11.87 -12.13 -3.97
CA CYS A 367 12.51 -13.01 -4.95
C CYS A 367 14.03 -13.07 -4.85
N GLN A 368 14.66 -12.12 -4.16
CA GLN A 368 16.07 -12.10 -3.83
C GLN A 368 16.29 -12.48 -2.37
N TRP A 369 15.43 -11.95 -1.49
CA TRP A 369 15.53 -12.17 -0.06
C TRP A 369 15.29 -13.63 0.32
N SER A 370 14.30 -14.32 -0.25
CA SER A 370 13.95 -15.69 0.14
C SER A 370 15.01 -16.74 -0.24
N VAL A 371 15.88 -16.47 -1.22
CA VAL A 371 16.84 -17.44 -1.77
C VAL A 371 17.76 -18.02 -0.69
N HIS A 372 18.33 -17.14 0.14
CA HIS A 372 19.24 -17.51 1.24
C HIS A 372 18.59 -17.34 2.62
N ILE A 373 17.26 -17.36 2.71
CA ILE A 373 16.58 -17.08 3.98
C ILE A 373 16.93 -18.12 5.06
N TRP A 374 17.00 -19.39 4.69
CA TRP A 374 17.24 -20.49 5.65
C TRP A 374 18.69 -20.55 6.11
N GLU A 375 19.66 -20.35 5.21
CA GLU A 375 21.07 -20.16 5.56
C GLU A 375 21.25 -18.98 6.53
N ARG A 376 20.55 -17.86 6.28
CA ARG A 376 20.57 -16.72 7.20
C ARG A 376 19.87 -17.04 8.51
N MET A 377 18.79 -17.82 8.50
CA MET A 377 18.05 -18.22 9.70
C MET A 377 18.94 -19.06 10.62
N GLU A 378 19.68 -20.02 10.08
CA GLU A 378 20.64 -20.85 10.84
C GLU A 378 21.76 -20.01 11.47
N ALA A 379 22.17 -18.91 10.81
CA ALA A 379 23.16 -17.98 11.36
C ALA A 379 22.60 -17.04 12.45
N LEU A 380 21.27 -16.96 12.63
CA LEU A 380 20.68 -16.17 13.71
C LEU A 380 20.83 -16.88 15.07
N PRO A 381 20.91 -16.14 16.19
CA PRO A 381 20.78 -16.72 17.53
C PRO A 381 19.53 -17.60 17.64
N SER A 382 19.61 -18.74 18.33
CA SER A 382 18.51 -19.72 18.46
C SER A 382 17.16 -19.09 18.81
N ARG A 383 17.14 -18.09 19.70
CA ARG A 383 15.95 -17.32 20.08
C ARG A 383 15.27 -16.53 18.95
N LEU A 384 15.91 -16.36 17.79
CA LEU A 384 15.41 -15.67 16.60
C LEU A 384 15.22 -16.60 15.41
N GLN A 385 15.58 -17.88 15.55
CA GLN A 385 15.39 -18.88 14.52
C GLN A 385 13.91 -19.26 14.45
N ILE A 386 13.39 -19.39 13.24
CA ILE A 386 12.05 -19.92 13.02
C ILE A 386 12.19 -21.43 12.81
N ASN A 387 11.47 -22.24 13.59
CA ASN A 387 11.39 -23.66 13.32
C ASN A 387 10.71 -23.88 11.95
N ARG A 388 11.42 -24.50 11.01
CA ARG A 388 10.91 -24.82 9.66
C ARG A 388 10.21 -26.18 9.60
N GLU A 389 10.51 -27.08 10.52
CA GLU A 389 10.02 -28.45 10.50
C GLU A 389 8.48 -28.48 10.57
N GLY A 390 7.87 -29.28 9.69
CA GLY A 390 6.41 -29.40 9.60
C GLY A 390 5.68 -28.17 9.04
N LYS A 391 6.38 -27.16 8.50
CA LYS A 391 5.77 -25.91 8.02
C LYS A 391 5.97 -25.66 6.53
N THR A 392 4.94 -25.07 5.94
CA THR A 392 4.92 -24.62 4.54
C THR A 392 5.05 -23.11 4.47
N PHE A 393 6.07 -22.63 3.75
CA PHE A 393 6.31 -21.21 3.51
C PHE A 393 6.07 -20.87 2.03
N THR A 394 5.24 -19.86 1.79
CA THR A 394 4.96 -19.33 0.45
C THR A 394 5.41 -17.88 0.39
N PHE A 395 6.35 -17.59 -0.50
CA PHE A 395 6.91 -16.25 -0.67
C PHE A 395 6.31 -15.57 -1.91
N LEU A 396 5.80 -14.35 -1.78
CA LEU A 396 5.11 -13.63 -2.87
C LEU A 396 5.51 -12.16 -2.94
N ILE A 397 5.41 -11.55 -4.11
CA ILE A 397 5.64 -10.11 -4.27
C ILE A 397 4.27 -9.40 -4.22
N PRO A 398 4.12 -8.31 -3.44
CA PRO A 398 2.89 -7.53 -3.43
C PRO A 398 2.44 -7.12 -4.85
N LYS A 399 1.13 -7.13 -5.10
CA LYS A 399 0.55 -7.01 -6.45
C LYS A 399 0.92 -5.70 -7.17
N PHE A 400 1.09 -4.61 -6.45
CA PHE A 400 1.47 -3.31 -7.00
C PHE A 400 2.92 -3.30 -7.47
N HIS A 401 3.81 -3.97 -6.74
CA HIS A 401 5.24 -4.01 -7.03
C HIS A 401 5.61 -5.09 -8.04
N LEU A 402 4.86 -6.20 -8.10
CA LEU A 402 5.10 -7.34 -8.98
C LEU A 402 5.42 -6.96 -10.45
N PRO A 403 4.72 -6.02 -11.12
CA PRO A 403 5.02 -5.63 -12.51
C PRO A 403 6.40 -4.99 -12.71
N ALA A 404 7.04 -4.48 -11.66
CA ALA A 404 8.38 -3.91 -11.72
C ALA A 404 9.49 -4.98 -11.74
N HIS A 405 9.15 -6.26 -11.52
CA HIS A 405 10.11 -7.36 -11.58
C HIS A 405 10.22 -7.97 -12.97
N ILE A 406 11.27 -8.78 -13.20
CA ILE A 406 11.45 -9.56 -14.43
C ILE A 406 10.30 -10.57 -14.63
N GLU A 407 10.07 -10.99 -15.87
CA GLU A 407 8.94 -11.86 -16.25
C GLU A 407 8.85 -13.16 -15.43
N LYS A 408 10.00 -13.79 -15.14
CA LYS A 408 10.05 -14.99 -14.27
C LYS A 408 9.44 -14.72 -12.89
N CYS A 409 9.68 -13.54 -12.32
CA CYS A 409 9.14 -13.18 -11.01
C CYS A 409 7.64 -12.86 -11.08
N GLN A 410 7.19 -12.22 -12.16
CA GLN A 410 5.78 -11.82 -12.36
C GLN A 410 4.81 -13.00 -12.34
N THR A 411 5.30 -14.20 -12.62
CA THR A 411 4.50 -15.43 -12.57
C THR A 411 4.82 -16.28 -11.36
N GLY A 412 6.10 -16.47 -11.03
CA GLY A 412 6.54 -17.32 -9.92
C GLY A 412 6.26 -16.79 -8.51
N TYR A 413 6.09 -15.47 -8.34
CA TYR A 413 5.79 -14.83 -7.05
C TYR A 413 4.43 -14.13 -7.02
N SER A 414 3.52 -14.53 -7.91
CA SER A 414 2.23 -13.86 -8.11
C SER A 414 1.14 -14.39 -7.17
N PHE A 415 0.54 -13.52 -6.37
CA PHE A 415 -0.70 -13.82 -5.65
C PHE A 415 -1.84 -14.26 -6.56
N ASN A 416 -1.88 -13.84 -7.83
CA ASN A 416 -2.96 -14.21 -8.74
C ASN A 416 -2.85 -15.66 -9.23
N PHE A 417 -1.66 -16.27 -9.17
CA PHE A 417 -1.40 -17.62 -9.68
C PHE A 417 -1.06 -18.63 -8.57
N THR A 418 -0.96 -18.19 -7.31
CA THR A 418 -0.58 -19.05 -6.19
C THR A 418 -1.80 -19.58 -5.44
N PRO A 419 -2.01 -20.91 -5.30
CA PRO A 419 -3.13 -21.48 -4.55
C PRO A 419 -3.20 -21.12 -3.07
N GLY A 420 -4.42 -21.11 -2.53
CA GLY A 420 -4.69 -20.94 -1.11
C GLY A 420 -4.54 -19.51 -0.58
N VAL A 421 -4.35 -18.51 -1.44
CA VAL A 421 -4.13 -17.11 -1.03
C VAL A 421 -5.32 -16.19 -1.29
N GLY A 422 -6.36 -16.68 -1.95
CA GLY A 422 -7.57 -15.93 -2.27
C GLY A 422 -7.29 -14.65 -3.06
N ARG A 423 -7.91 -13.54 -2.68
CA ARG A 423 -7.71 -12.21 -3.29
C ARG A 423 -6.72 -11.33 -2.51
N THR A 424 -5.89 -11.91 -1.64
CA THR A 424 -4.81 -11.20 -0.92
C THR A 424 -3.91 -10.42 -1.89
N GLU A 425 -3.42 -9.25 -1.48
CA GLU A 425 -2.63 -8.36 -2.35
C GLU A 425 -1.21 -8.09 -1.86
N GLY A 426 -0.89 -8.30 -0.57
CA GLY A 426 0.43 -8.05 0.01
C GLY A 426 0.73 -6.60 0.40
N GLU A 427 -0.07 -5.62 -0.05
CA GLU A 427 0.13 -4.16 0.11
C GLU A 427 -0.25 -3.59 1.49
N ALA A 428 -0.31 -4.42 2.53
CA ALA A 428 -0.74 -3.96 3.84
C ALA A 428 0.23 -2.97 4.49
N PRO A 429 1.55 -3.22 4.51
CA PRO A 429 2.52 -2.30 5.11
C PRO A 429 2.47 -0.90 4.49
N GLU A 430 2.44 -0.78 3.15
CA GLU A 430 2.45 0.49 2.42
C GLU A 430 1.26 1.37 2.78
N ARG A 431 0.08 0.76 2.93
CA ARG A 431 -1.11 1.50 3.39
C ARG A 431 -1.01 1.89 4.86
N GLY A 432 -0.41 1.04 5.69
CA GLY A 432 -0.08 1.37 7.08
C GLY A 432 0.85 2.56 7.21
N TRP A 433 1.79 2.76 6.27
CA TRP A 433 2.71 3.91 6.30
C TRP A 433 2.02 5.25 6.15
N SER A 434 1.02 5.35 5.28
CA SER A 434 0.25 6.60 5.12
C SER A 434 -0.38 7.13 6.41
N PHE A 435 -0.64 6.24 7.39
CA PHE A 435 -1.18 6.62 8.70
C PHE A 435 -0.12 7.17 9.65
N ILE A 436 1.08 6.60 9.65
CA ILE A 436 2.15 6.97 10.60
C ILE A 436 3.03 8.10 10.06
N ASP A 437 3.18 8.22 8.75
CA ASP A 437 4.04 9.20 8.07
C ASP A 437 3.89 10.65 8.57
N PRO A 438 2.68 11.16 8.87
CA PRO A 438 2.54 12.53 9.39
C PRO A 438 3.23 12.76 10.75
N LEU A 439 3.54 11.71 11.52
CA LEU A 439 4.32 11.82 12.76
C LEU A 439 5.82 11.99 12.52
N SER A 440 6.30 11.76 11.31
CA SER A 440 7.75 11.77 11.02
C SER A 440 8.42 13.07 11.43
N THR A 441 7.74 14.21 11.35
CA THR A 441 8.30 15.52 11.75
C THR A 441 8.45 15.66 13.26
N SER A 442 7.42 15.29 14.03
CA SER A 442 7.43 15.42 15.50
C SER A 442 8.27 14.35 16.17
N THR A 443 8.30 13.13 15.62
CA THR A 443 9.09 12.01 16.15
C THR A 443 10.58 12.11 15.84
N ARG A 444 10.97 12.81 14.77
CA ARG A 444 12.38 12.94 14.34
C ARG A 444 13.30 13.55 15.38
N GLU A 445 12.78 14.47 16.20
CA GLU A 445 13.54 15.18 17.24
C GLU A 445 13.43 14.48 18.62
N MET A 446 12.72 13.35 18.73
CA MET A 446 12.54 12.65 20.00
C MET A 446 13.78 11.84 20.40
N GLY A 447 13.93 11.65 21.72
CA GLY A 447 14.83 10.64 22.26
C GLY A 447 14.46 9.22 21.84
N PRO A 448 15.38 8.25 21.97
CA PRO A 448 15.20 6.89 21.48
C PRO A 448 13.97 6.16 22.04
N ALA A 449 13.72 6.25 23.35
CA ALA A 449 12.58 5.56 23.96
C ALA A 449 11.27 6.29 23.66
N SER A 450 11.25 7.61 23.80
CA SER A 450 10.09 8.45 23.50
C SER A 450 9.63 8.30 22.04
N TYR A 451 10.58 8.15 21.10
CA TYR A 451 10.31 7.84 19.69
C TYR A 451 9.55 6.51 19.53
N ARG A 452 10.10 5.42 20.09
CA ARG A 452 9.51 4.07 19.98
C ARG A 452 8.15 4.00 20.67
N GLU A 453 8.04 4.51 21.89
CA GLU A 453 6.81 4.51 22.69
C GLU A 453 5.68 5.31 22.02
N THR A 454 6.01 6.45 21.38
CA THR A 454 5.02 7.23 20.62
C THR A 454 4.49 6.44 19.42
N ILE A 455 5.37 5.77 18.69
CA ILE A 455 5.00 4.98 17.51
C ILE A 455 4.21 3.73 17.93
N ASP A 456 4.62 3.04 19.00
CA ASP A 456 3.90 1.90 19.59
C ASP A 456 2.47 2.28 19.97
N ASP A 457 2.29 3.41 20.65
CA ASP A 457 0.98 3.95 21.03
C ASP A 457 0.08 4.21 19.81
N HIS A 458 0.65 4.77 18.75
CA HIS A 458 -0.06 5.03 17.49
C HIS A 458 -0.41 3.77 16.71
N PHE A 459 0.45 2.76 16.70
CA PHE A 459 0.09 1.44 16.15
C PHE A 459 -0.94 0.72 17.01
N GLY A 460 -0.95 0.98 18.32
CA GLY A 460 -2.02 0.63 19.25
C GLY A 460 -3.39 1.12 18.79
N ASP A 461 -3.51 2.43 18.54
CA ASP A 461 -4.73 3.05 18.00
C ASP A 461 -5.08 2.51 16.61
N TRP A 462 -4.10 2.41 15.71
CA TRP A 462 -4.31 1.86 14.37
C TRP A 462 -4.92 0.46 14.41
N ASN A 463 -4.32 -0.45 15.17
CA ASN A 463 -4.82 -1.81 15.32
C ASN A 463 -6.19 -1.82 15.99
N HIS A 464 -6.43 -0.98 17.01
CA HIS A 464 -7.76 -0.86 17.63
C HIS A 464 -8.83 -0.43 16.60
N LYS A 465 -8.55 0.58 15.78
CA LYS A 465 -9.43 1.03 14.68
C LYS A 465 -9.69 -0.07 13.66
N LYS A 466 -8.69 -0.91 13.34
CA LYS A 466 -8.89 -2.09 12.48
C LYS A 466 -9.83 -3.09 13.14
N VAL A 467 -9.63 -3.42 14.42
CA VAL A 467 -10.50 -4.36 15.16
C VAL A 467 -11.95 -3.92 15.12
N VAL A 468 -12.25 -2.67 15.49
CA VAL A 468 -13.65 -2.18 15.50
C VAL A 468 -14.22 -2.03 14.07
N GLY A 469 -13.36 -1.87 13.07
CA GLY A 469 -13.74 -1.78 11.65
C GLY A 469 -13.94 -3.12 10.94
N LEU A 470 -13.54 -4.26 11.54
CA LEU A 470 -13.58 -5.59 10.90
C LEU A 470 -14.97 -5.96 10.41
N GLY A 471 -16.02 -5.69 11.21
CA GLY A 471 -17.42 -5.92 10.84
C GLY A 471 -17.76 -5.38 9.45
N LYS A 472 -17.53 -4.07 9.24
CA LYS A 472 -17.82 -3.40 7.97
C LYS A 472 -16.85 -3.82 6.85
N LEU A 473 -15.57 -4.06 7.19
CA LEU A 473 -14.56 -4.48 6.22
C LEU A 473 -14.92 -5.81 5.57
N ILE A 474 -15.26 -6.83 6.37
CA ILE A 474 -15.56 -8.17 5.87
C ILE A 474 -16.86 -8.14 5.03
N VAL A 475 -17.91 -7.42 5.47
CA VAL A 475 -19.13 -7.25 4.66
C VAL A 475 -18.81 -6.63 3.29
N ARG A 476 -17.97 -5.59 3.25
CA ARG A 476 -17.55 -4.98 1.97
C ARG A 476 -16.83 -6.00 1.10
N ARG A 477 -15.95 -6.82 1.68
CA ARG A 477 -15.22 -7.86 0.94
C ARG A 477 -16.14 -8.94 0.40
N VAL A 478 -17.10 -9.44 1.19
CA VAL A 478 -18.09 -10.44 0.73
C VAL A 478 -18.93 -9.91 -0.43
N ARG A 479 -19.40 -8.66 -0.35
CA ARG A 479 -20.15 -8.00 -1.43
C ARG A 479 -19.38 -7.89 -2.75
N ILE A 480 -18.06 -8.03 -2.72
CA ILE A 480 -17.19 -8.05 -3.90
C ILE A 480 -16.83 -9.49 -4.28
N ALA A 481 -16.53 -10.33 -3.28
CA ALA A 481 -16.04 -11.69 -3.44
C ALA A 481 -17.09 -12.65 -4.00
N VAL A 482 -18.33 -12.59 -3.51
CA VAL A 482 -19.41 -13.48 -3.97
C VAL A 482 -19.74 -13.24 -5.45
N PRO A 483 -20.06 -12.01 -5.90
CA PRO A 483 -20.26 -11.77 -7.33
C PRO A 483 -19.01 -12.07 -8.16
N GLY A 484 -17.83 -11.74 -7.64
CA GLY A 484 -16.56 -12.07 -8.30
C GLY A 484 -16.37 -13.57 -8.51
N ARG A 485 -16.70 -14.40 -7.51
CA ARG A 485 -16.69 -15.86 -7.65
C ARG A 485 -17.68 -16.29 -8.73
N ASP A 486 -18.93 -15.85 -8.64
CA ASP A 486 -20.00 -16.29 -9.53
C ASP A 486 -19.69 -15.99 -11.00
N ASP A 487 -19.30 -14.74 -11.29
CA ASP A 487 -18.92 -14.29 -12.64
C ASP A 487 -17.75 -15.13 -13.18
N HIS A 488 -16.70 -15.30 -12.36
CA HIS A 488 -15.48 -15.96 -12.80
C HIS A 488 -15.58 -17.48 -12.95
N VAL A 489 -16.36 -18.12 -12.10
CA VAL A 489 -16.64 -19.55 -12.22
C VAL A 489 -17.53 -19.81 -13.44
N ALA A 490 -18.54 -18.97 -13.67
CA ALA A 490 -19.37 -19.04 -14.87
C ALA A 490 -18.54 -18.87 -16.15
N ASP A 491 -17.69 -17.83 -16.21
CA ASP A 491 -16.80 -17.55 -17.33
C ASP A 491 -15.80 -18.70 -17.57
N PHE A 492 -15.21 -19.23 -16.49
CA PHE A 492 -14.26 -20.34 -16.59
C PHE A 492 -14.92 -21.58 -17.19
N TYR A 493 -16.08 -22.01 -16.67
CA TYR A 493 -16.76 -23.18 -17.22
C TYR A 493 -17.32 -22.94 -18.63
N ALA A 494 -17.75 -21.72 -18.97
CA ALA A 494 -18.12 -21.38 -20.34
C ALA A 494 -16.91 -21.53 -21.29
N PHE A 495 -15.73 -21.08 -20.86
CA PHE A 495 -14.50 -21.24 -21.63
C PHE A 495 -14.08 -22.71 -21.76
N VAL A 496 -14.14 -23.48 -20.66
CA VAL A 496 -13.86 -24.93 -20.65
C VAL A 496 -14.76 -25.67 -21.66
N ARG A 497 -16.06 -25.36 -21.72
CA ARG A 497 -17.00 -25.98 -22.67
C ARG A 497 -16.68 -25.68 -24.14
N SER A 498 -15.92 -24.61 -24.42
CA SER A 498 -15.53 -24.23 -25.78
C SER A 498 -14.22 -24.86 -26.26
N LEU A 499 -13.56 -25.65 -25.42
CA LEU A 499 -12.22 -26.18 -25.67
C LEU A 499 -12.23 -27.72 -25.75
N PRO A 500 -11.31 -28.35 -26.52
CA PRO A 500 -11.20 -29.81 -26.56
C PRO A 500 -10.82 -30.40 -25.20
N ALA A 501 -11.54 -31.43 -24.75
CA ALA A 501 -11.31 -32.09 -23.47
C ALA A 501 -9.88 -32.62 -23.30
N LYS A 502 -9.29 -33.16 -24.36
CA LYS A 502 -7.90 -33.66 -24.35
C LYS A 502 -6.90 -32.56 -23.96
N SER A 503 -6.99 -31.39 -24.60
CA SER A 503 -6.12 -30.24 -24.31
C SER A 503 -6.28 -29.77 -22.86
N ILE A 504 -7.52 -29.73 -22.35
CA ILE A 504 -7.80 -29.29 -20.98
C ILE A 504 -7.16 -30.23 -19.94
N LEU A 505 -7.24 -31.55 -20.14
CA LEU A 505 -6.62 -32.52 -19.23
C LEU A 505 -5.10 -32.34 -19.18
N GLU A 506 -4.46 -32.20 -20.35
CA GLU A 506 -3.02 -31.95 -20.45
C GLU A 506 -2.61 -30.63 -19.75
N TRP A 507 -3.37 -29.56 -19.94
CA TRP A 507 -3.09 -28.26 -19.32
C TRP A 507 -3.34 -28.27 -17.81
N ARG A 508 -4.36 -29.00 -17.34
CA ARG A 508 -4.66 -29.17 -15.91
C ARG A 508 -3.51 -29.89 -15.22
N ASP A 509 -3.09 -31.03 -15.75
CA ASP A 509 -2.00 -31.82 -15.16
C ASP A 509 -0.68 -31.03 -15.17
N TRP A 510 -0.46 -30.16 -16.17
CA TRP A 510 0.69 -29.26 -16.19
C TRP A 510 0.59 -28.18 -15.11
N VAL A 511 -0.52 -27.45 -15.02
CA VAL A 511 -0.65 -26.37 -14.03
C VAL A 511 -0.61 -26.89 -12.59
N GLU A 512 -1.22 -28.03 -12.31
CA GLU A 512 -1.23 -28.62 -10.96
C GLU A 512 0.15 -29.13 -10.53
N ARG A 513 0.94 -29.69 -11.47
CA ARG A 513 2.34 -30.04 -11.18
C ARG A 513 3.17 -28.80 -10.88
N TRP A 514 3.00 -27.73 -11.66
CA TRP A 514 3.72 -26.48 -11.45
C TRP A 514 3.32 -25.79 -10.13
N GLU A 515 2.03 -25.82 -9.78
CA GLU A 515 1.52 -25.28 -8.51
C GLU A 515 2.08 -26.02 -7.29
N LYS A 516 2.31 -27.34 -7.40
CA LYS A 516 2.94 -28.17 -6.35
C LYS A 516 4.46 -27.99 -6.30
N ALA A 517 5.11 -27.93 -7.46
CA ALA A 517 6.56 -27.82 -7.61
C ALA A 517 6.90 -26.90 -8.82
N PRO A 518 7.26 -25.62 -8.58
CA PRO A 518 7.51 -24.66 -9.66
C PRO A 518 8.95 -24.74 -10.21
N ASP A 519 9.49 -25.95 -10.36
CA ASP A 519 10.83 -26.23 -10.88
C ASP A 519 10.85 -26.49 -12.40
N GLY A 520 9.73 -26.95 -12.96
CA GLY A 520 9.56 -27.22 -14.39
C GLY A 520 9.14 -26.02 -15.26
N PRO A 521 8.91 -26.25 -16.57
CA PRO A 521 8.42 -25.23 -17.50
C PRO A 521 7.12 -24.58 -17.00
N ASN A 522 7.06 -23.26 -17.04
CA ASN A 522 5.94 -22.52 -16.47
C ASN A 522 4.74 -22.48 -17.44
N PRO A 523 3.55 -22.99 -17.05
CA PRO A 523 2.39 -23.08 -17.94
C PRO A 523 1.74 -21.71 -18.24
N PHE A 524 2.02 -20.69 -17.43
CA PHE A 524 1.50 -19.32 -17.58
C PHE A 524 2.30 -18.46 -18.58
N VAL A 525 3.40 -18.98 -19.12
CA VAL A 525 4.24 -18.29 -20.12
C VAL A 525 4.35 -19.13 -21.39
N PRO A 526 4.62 -18.52 -22.55
CA PRO A 526 4.88 -19.25 -23.79
C PRO A 526 6.12 -20.15 -23.67
N THR A 527 6.09 -21.29 -24.36
CA THR A 527 7.22 -22.25 -24.40
C THR A 527 8.04 -22.13 -25.68
N THR A 528 7.50 -21.48 -26.72
CA THR A 528 8.20 -21.16 -27.96
C THR A 528 9.16 -19.96 -27.82
N LYS A 529 10.35 -20.06 -28.42
CA LYS A 529 11.30 -18.94 -28.49
C LYS A 529 10.72 -17.84 -29.41
N LYS A 530 10.78 -16.59 -28.96
CA LYS A 530 10.39 -15.43 -29.78
C LYS A 530 11.28 -15.36 -31.02
N VAL A 531 10.66 -15.36 -32.21
CA VAL A 531 11.36 -15.11 -33.47
C VAL A 531 11.65 -13.61 -33.54
N THR A 532 12.91 -13.24 -33.37
CA THR A 532 13.37 -11.86 -33.51
C THR A 532 13.82 -11.58 -34.93
N GLN A 533 13.83 -10.31 -35.34
CA GLN A 533 14.34 -9.91 -36.65
C GLN A 533 15.83 -10.27 -36.78
N TYR A 534 16.59 -10.23 -35.69
CA TYR A 534 17.97 -10.73 -35.63
C TYR A 534 18.07 -12.25 -35.79
N GLY A 535 17.14 -13.02 -35.22
CA GLY A 535 17.09 -14.47 -35.41
C GLY A 535 16.81 -14.86 -36.86
N VAL A 536 15.90 -14.13 -37.53
CA VAL A 536 15.67 -14.33 -38.98
C VAL A 536 16.88 -13.90 -39.80
N ARG A 537 17.55 -12.79 -39.46
CA ARG A 537 18.79 -12.36 -40.14
C ARG A 537 19.89 -13.40 -40.03
N LEU A 538 20.06 -14.03 -38.86
CA LEU A 538 21.03 -15.11 -38.67
C LEU A 538 20.70 -16.32 -39.57
N ALA A 539 19.45 -16.78 -39.55
CA ALA A 539 19.01 -17.89 -40.38
C ALA A 539 19.21 -17.61 -41.89
N LEU A 540 18.87 -16.40 -42.35
CA LEU A 540 19.10 -16.00 -43.75
C LEU A 540 20.59 -15.94 -44.10
N ALA A 541 21.45 -15.50 -43.18
CA ALA A 541 22.90 -15.49 -43.40
C ALA A 541 23.50 -16.90 -43.46
N GLU A 542 23.01 -17.83 -42.63
CA GLU A 542 23.40 -19.25 -42.67
C GLU A 542 22.94 -19.93 -43.97
N GLU A 543 21.73 -19.64 -44.44
CA GLU A 543 21.20 -20.13 -45.72
C GLU A 543 21.98 -19.57 -46.92
N ASP A 544 22.30 -18.27 -46.91
CA ASP A 544 23.14 -17.67 -47.94
C ASP A 544 24.55 -18.28 -47.95
N ALA A 545 25.14 -18.54 -46.77
CA ALA A 545 26.44 -19.21 -46.65
C ALA A 545 26.42 -20.66 -47.18
N ALA A 546 25.34 -21.41 -46.91
CA ALA A 546 25.15 -22.76 -47.43
C ALA A 546 25.06 -22.76 -48.96
N ARG A 547 24.33 -21.80 -49.56
CA ARG A 547 24.20 -21.67 -51.03
C ARG A 547 25.48 -21.24 -51.72
N ILE A 548 26.30 -20.38 -51.07
CA ILE A 548 27.65 -20.03 -51.55
C ILE A 548 28.54 -21.28 -51.57
N THR A 549 28.46 -22.11 -50.52
CA THR A 549 29.26 -23.34 -50.42
C THR A 549 28.84 -24.41 -51.43
N ALA A 550 27.56 -24.44 -51.82
CA ALA A 550 27.00 -25.39 -52.79
C ALA A 550 27.16 -24.96 -54.26
N ASP A 551 27.78 -23.80 -54.55
CA ASP A 551 27.96 -23.22 -55.90
C ASP A 551 26.64 -23.03 -56.69
N GLU A 552 25.50 -22.94 -56.00
CA GLU A 552 24.16 -22.85 -56.60
C GLU A 552 23.78 -21.43 -57.07
N VAL A 553 24.59 -20.41 -56.74
CA VAL A 553 24.32 -19.00 -57.08
C VAL A 553 25.61 -18.29 -57.52
N SER A 554 25.65 -17.83 -58.78
CA SER A 554 26.64 -16.84 -59.22
C SER A 554 26.51 -15.58 -58.37
N SER A 555 27.53 -15.31 -57.55
CA SER A 555 27.67 -14.08 -56.75
C SER A 555 27.45 -12.87 -57.65
N VAL A 556 26.35 -12.15 -57.43
CA VAL A 556 26.07 -10.90 -58.17
C VAL A 556 26.81 -9.71 -57.53
N HIS A 557 27.32 -9.88 -56.29
CA HIS A 557 28.12 -8.90 -55.56
C HIS A 557 28.96 -9.60 -54.47
N ASP A 558 30.24 -9.25 -54.34
CA ASP A 558 31.21 -9.98 -53.51
C ASP A 558 30.93 -9.95 -52.00
N GLU A 559 30.34 -8.87 -51.49
CA GLU A 559 30.14 -8.68 -50.03
C GLU A 559 28.67 -8.68 -49.56
N ILE A 560 27.70 -8.63 -50.48
CA ILE A 560 26.29 -8.40 -50.12
C ILE A 560 25.44 -9.50 -50.72
N THR A 561 24.89 -10.36 -49.86
CA THR A 561 23.98 -11.44 -50.24
C THR A 561 22.54 -10.93 -50.43
N PRO A 562 21.65 -11.69 -51.09
CA PRO A 562 20.24 -11.32 -51.22
C PRO A 562 19.54 -11.06 -49.87
N GLY A 563 19.85 -11.85 -48.83
CA GLY A 563 19.29 -11.67 -47.49
C GLY A 563 19.75 -10.37 -46.84
N LEU A 564 21.05 -10.06 -46.97
CA LEU A 564 21.62 -8.82 -46.45
C LEU A 564 21.09 -7.58 -47.19
N LEU A 565 20.91 -7.65 -48.51
CA LEU A 565 20.33 -6.56 -49.31
C LEU A 565 18.94 -6.16 -48.79
N ILE A 566 18.05 -7.14 -48.59
CA ILE A 566 16.70 -6.89 -48.09
C ILE A 566 16.75 -6.37 -46.65
N ALA A 567 17.59 -6.96 -45.79
CA ALA A 567 17.75 -6.50 -44.40
C ALA A 567 18.24 -5.05 -44.31
N GLN A 568 19.20 -4.64 -45.16
CA GLN A 568 19.66 -3.26 -45.27
C GLN A 568 18.56 -2.33 -45.81
N GLY A 569 17.77 -2.78 -46.79
CA GLY A 569 16.64 -2.03 -47.32
C GLY A 569 15.56 -1.74 -46.27
N LEU A 570 15.24 -2.72 -45.42
CA LEU A 570 14.32 -2.53 -44.28
C LEU A 570 14.88 -1.57 -43.22
N GLU A 571 16.19 -1.58 -43.00
CA GLU A 571 16.84 -0.62 -42.10
C GLU A 571 16.78 0.81 -42.66
N LEU A 572 17.02 0.96 -43.96
CA LEU A 572 16.88 2.24 -44.67
C LEU A 572 15.44 2.75 -44.61
N GLU A 573 14.45 1.89 -44.78
CA GLU A 573 13.03 2.24 -44.63
C GLU A 573 12.74 2.78 -43.22
N SER A 574 13.25 2.12 -42.18
CA SER A 574 13.14 2.59 -40.80
C SER A 574 13.79 3.97 -40.60
N GLN A 575 14.94 4.21 -41.22
CA GLN A 575 15.62 5.50 -41.20
C GLN A 575 14.83 6.59 -41.94
N GLN A 576 14.21 6.27 -43.10
CA GLN A 576 13.33 7.18 -43.84
C GLN A 576 12.10 7.58 -43.00
N ILE A 577 11.41 6.61 -42.41
CA ILE A 577 10.23 6.84 -41.56
C ILE A 577 10.59 7.75 -40.37
N ARG A 578 11.71 7.46 -39.68
CA ARG A 578 12.16 8.24 -38.53
C ARG A 578 12.53 9.67 -38.92
N LEU A 579 13.28 9.84 -40.01
CA LEU A 579 13.69 11.17 -40.49
C LEU A 579 12.49 12.02 -40.92
N LYS A 580 11.50 11.41 -41.60
CA LYS A 580 10.25 12.07 -42.00
C LYS A 580 9.43 12.53 -40.78
N ALA A 581 9.34 11.69 -39.75
CA ALA A 581 8.68 12.03 -38.50
C ALA A 581 9.41 13.16 -37.75
N ASP A 582 10.74 13.10 -37.67
CA ASP A 582 11.56 14.11 -37.01
C ASP A 582 11.48 15.46 -37.72
N LYS A 583 11.49 15.49 -39.07
CA LYS A 583 11.33 16.72 -39.86
C LYS A 583 9.93 17.33 -39.68
N LYS A 584 8.88 16.50 -39.68
CA LYS A 584 7.49 16.95 -39.41
C LYS A 584 7.30 17.50 -37.99
N ALA A 585 8.12 17.07 -37.04
CA ALA A 585 8.06 17.53 -35.65
C ALA A 585 8.76 18.87 -35.41
N LEU A 586 9.52 19.40 -36.39
CA LEU A 586 10.08 20.74 -36.32
C LEU A 586 9.01 21.78 -36.66
N ASP A 587 8.90 22.81 -35.84
CA ASP A 587 8.06 23.98 -36.09
C ASP A 587 8.92 25.21 -36.44
N ALA A 588 8.27 26.36 -36.63
CA ALA A 588 8.92 27.63 -36.97
C ALA A 588 9.93 28.13 -35.91
N SER A 589 9.99 27.50 -34.72
CA SER A 589 10.93 27.84 -33.64
C SER A 589 12.15 26.91 -33.55
N ALA A 590 12.35 26.03 -34.54
CA ALA A 590 13.48 25.11 -34.59
C ALA A 590 14.84 25.85 -34.58
N THR A 591 15.73 25.43 -33.68
CA THR A 591 17.08 25.99 -33.57
C THR A 591 17.97 25.61 -34.76
N ASN A 592 18.97 26.44 -35.07
CA ASN A 592 19.97 26.13 -36.10
C ASN A 592 20.66 24.78 -35.87
N LEU A 593 20.88 24.38 -34.61
CA LEU A 593 21.44 23.07 -34.26
C LEU A 593 20.48 21.92 -34.60
N GLN A 594 19.17 22.09 -34.41
CA GLN A 594 18.17 21.08 -34.79
C GLN A 594 18.05 20.96 -36.31
N LEU A 595 18.05 22.08 -37.02
CA LEU A 595 18.05 22.12 -38.49
C LEU A 595 19.29 21.45 -39.07
N ALA A 596 20.48 21.77 -38.55
CA ALA A 596 21.75 21.15 -38.96
C ALA A 596 21.72 19.62 -38.75
N LYS A 597 21.25 19.13 -37.60
CA LYS A 597 21.15 17.69 -37.33
C LYS A 597 20.21 16.95 -38.29
N ILE A 598 19.09 17.56 -38.67
CA ILE A 598 18.18 16.98 -39.66
C ILE A 598 18.86 16.96 -41.04
N GLN A 599 19.52 18.04 -41.44
CA GLN A 599 20.23 18.11 -42.71
C GLN A 599 21.39 17.10 -42.79
N GLU A 600 22.18 16.95 -41.73
CA GLU A 600 23.26 15.95 -41.64
C GLU A 600 22.73 14.53 -41.77
N ARG A 601 21.63 14.21 -41.08
CA ARG A 601 20.97 12.90 -41.19
C ARG A 601 20.39 12.66 -42.58
N GLN A 602 19.83 13.68 -43.21
CA GLN A 602 19.37 13.64 -44.59
C GLN A 602 20.51 13.36 -45.57
N ASN A 603 21.65 14.03 -45.41
CA ASN A 603 22.84 13.80 -46.24
C ASN A 603 23.40 12.38 -46.02
N SER A 604 23.47 11.92 -44.77
CA SER A 604 23.92 10.56 -44.43
C SER A 604 23.00 9.50 -45.06
N LEU A 605 21.68 9.67 -44.93
CA LEU A 605 20.69 8.76 -45.50
C LEU A 605 20.79 8.73 -47.03
N LEU A 606 20.91 9.88 -47.69
CA LEU A 606 21.06 9.96 -49.14
C LEU A 606 22.29 9.21 -49.65
N ARG A 607 23.43 9.30 -48.94
CA ARG A 607 24.64 8.53 -49.29
C ARG A 607 24.40 7.03 -49.18
N LYS A 608 23.82 6.57 -48.07
CA LYS A 608 23.50 5.15 -47.87
C LYS A 608 22.52 4.63 -48.93
N LEU A 609 21.50 5.42 -49.27
CA LEU A 609 20.54 5.10 -50.32
C LEU A 609 21.23 4.91 -51.68
N LYS A 610 22.10 5.85 -52.07
CA LYS A 610 22.84 5.74 -53.35
C LYS A 610 23.69 4.48 -53.41
N THR A 611 24.45 4.17 -52.36
CA THR A 611 25.27 2.96 -52.28
C THR A 611 24.41 1.69 -52.36
N TRP A 612 23.34 1.62 -51.57
CA TRP A 612 22.44 0.46 -51.56
C TRP A 612 21.71 0.29 -52.90
N MET A 613 21.28 1.39 -53.54
CA MET A 613 20.61 1.37 -54.85
C MET A 613 21.51 0.84 -55.97
N ALA A 614 22.82 1.13 -55.93
CA ALA A 614 23.77 0.59 -56.90
C ALA A 614 23.84 -0.94 -56.81
N VAL A 615 23.85 -1.49 -55.58
CA VAL A 615 23.83 -2.93 -55.34
C VAL A 615 22.47 -3.54 -55.66
N GLN A 616 21.37 -2.83 -55.38
CA GLN A 616 20.02 -3.27 -55.71
C GLN A 616 19.84 -3.49 -57.21
N GLN A 617 20.42 -2.67 -58.08
CA GLN A 617 20.32 -2.82 -59.53
C GLN A 617 20.94 -4.13 -60.04
N LEU A 618 21.92 -4.68 -59.31
CA LEU A 618 22.52 -5.98 -59.62
C LEU A 618 21.54 -7.13 -59.31
N TYR A 619 20.87 -7.06 -58.16
CA TYR A 619 19.93 -8.09 -57.70
C TYR A 619 18.50 -7.95 -58.27
N MET A 620 18.10 -6.75 -58.66
CA MET A 620 16.77 -6.37 -59.13
C MET A 620 16.86 -5.41 -60.33
N PRO A 621 17.42 -5.84 -61.49
CA PRO A 621 17.64 -4.97 -62.65
C PRO A 621 16.35 -4.34 -63.20
N GLU A 622 15.20 -4.97 -62.95
CA GLU A 622 13.87 -4.51 -63.35
C GLU A 622 13.44 -3.22 -62.62
N VAL A 623 14.17 -2.80 -61.58
CA VAL A 623 13.96 -1.54 -60.86
C VAL A 623 14.55 -0.34 -61.62
N SER A 624 15.56 -0.55 -62.48
CA SER A 624 16.25 0.51 -63.21
C SER A 624 15.32 1.40 -64.05
N PRO A 625 14.35 0.86 -64.82
CA PRO A 625 13.36 1.67 -65.54
C PRO A 625 12.45 2.50 -64.62
N LEU A 626 12.08 1.96 -63.46
CA LEU A 626 11.24 2.66 -62.48
C LEU A 626 11.98 3.86 -61.89
N ARG A 627 13.27 3.69 -61.58
CA ARG A 627 14.14 4.76 -61.09
C ARG A 627 14.37 5.83 -62.16
N ALA A 628 14.68 5.44 -63.39
CA ALA A 628 14.83 6.38 -64.50
C ALA A 628 13.54 7.17 -64.80
N ALA A 629 12.36 6.56 -64.59
CA ALA A 629 11.09 7.27 -64.68
C ALA A 629 10.89 8.25 -63.51
N ALA A 630 11.22 7.84 -62.28
CA ALA A 630 11.14 8.71 -61.10
C ALA A 630 12.10 9.90 -61.18
N ASP A 631 13.32 9.69 -61.68
CA ASP A 631 14.32 10.76 -61.86
C ASP A 631 13.85 11.79 -62.89
N ARG A 632 13.21 11.35 -63.99
CA ARG A 632 12.60 12.27 -64.98
C ARG A 632 11.49 13.11 -64.37
N VAL A 633 10.61 12.51 -63.56
CA VAL A 633 9.55 13.23 -62.86
C VAL A 633 10.13 14.21 -61.83
N SER A 634 11.16 13.81 -61.08
CA SER A 634 11.83 14.67 -60.11
C SER A 634 12.55 15.84 -60.78
N SER A 635 13.11 15.65 -61.98
CA SER A 635 13.78 16.73 -62.74
C SER A 635 12.81 17.76 -63.33
N ALA A 636 11.53 17.41 -63.48
CA ALA A 636 10.48 18.31 -63.93
C ALA A 636 9.84 19.15 -62.80
N GLN A 637 10.08 18.78 -61.53
CA GLN A 637 9.63 19.53 -60.35
C GLN A 637 10.79 20.38 -59.82
N THR A 638 10.57 21.68 -59.58
CA THR A 638 11.60 22.64 -59.13
C THR A 638 12.07 22.46 -57.68
N GLY A 639 11.73 21.34 -57.02
CA GLY A 639 12.11 21.03 -55.65
C GLY A 639 13.01 19.79 -55.57
N ASN A 640 14.05 19.82 -54.72
CA ASN A 640 14.86 18.64 -54.43
C ASN A 640 14.02 17.57 -53.73
N THR A 641 13.99 16.35 -54.26
CA THR A 641 13.35 15.21 -53.59
C THR A 641 14.08 14.90 -52.28
N GLU A 642 13.32 14.89 -51.20
CA GLU A 642 13.82 14.63 -49.86
C GLU A 642 14.33 13.18 -49.73
N SER A 643 15.43 12.96 -48.99
CA SER A 643 16.03 11.62 -48.87
C SER A 643 15.08 10.54 -48.32
N PHE A 644 14.07 10.93 -47.53
CA PHE A 644 13.06 10.04 -46.98
C PHE A 644 11.86 9.78 -47.89
N ASP A 645 11.74 10.48 -49.02
CA ASP A 645 10.68 10.27 -50.02
C ASP A 645 11.19 9.48 -51.26
N ILE A 646 12.48 9.15 -51.31
CA ILE A 646 13.06 8.31 -52.37
C ILE A 646 12.50 6.88 -52.24
N PRO A 647 11.80 6.34 -53.25
CA PRO A 647 11.28 4.99 -53.20
C PRO A 647 12.41 3.94 -53.13
N LEU A 648 12.34 3.06 -52.14
CA LEU A 648 13.29 1.95 -52.00
C LEU A 648 13.06 0.83 -53.03
N TYR A 649 11.84 0.71 -53.54
CA TYR A 649 11.44 -0.37 -54.45
C TYR A 649 11.83 -1.76 -53.91
N LEU A 650 11.60 -1.99 -52.62
CA LEU A 650 11.64 -3.34 -52.03
C LEU A 650 10.64 -4.25 -52.77
N PRO A 651 10.85 -5.58 -52.79
CA PRO A 651 9.96 -6.52 -53.47
C PRO A 651 8.46 -6.32 -53.17
N SER A 652 8.10 -5.96 -51.92
CA SER A 652 6.73 -5.65 -51.51
C SER A 652 6.15 -4.37 -52.12
N ALA A 653 7.00 -3.41 -52.51
CA ALA A 653 6.63 -2.10 -53.03
C ALA A 653 6.66 -2.04 -54.57
N LEU A 654 7.05 -3.12 -55.25
CA LEU A 654 7.06 -3.17 -56.71
C LEU A 654 5.64 -3.22 -57.29
N PRO A 655 5.39 -2.62 -58.47
CA PRO A 655 4.15 -2.84 -59.21
C PRO A 655 3.96 -4.33 -59.54
N ARG A 656 2.71 -4.82 -59.60
CA ARG A 656 2.41 -6.25 -59.87
C ARG A 656 2.99 -6.77 -61.20
N ARG A 657 3.20 -5.88 -62.17
CA ARG A 657 3.76 -6.21 -63.49
C ARG A 657 5.29 -6.42 -63.45
N VAL A 658 5.97 -5.95 -62.41
CA VAL A 658 7.42 -6.08 -62.25
C VAL A 658 7.71 -7.29 -61.36
N ARG A 659 8.44 -8.26 -61.91
CA ARG A 659 8.81 -9.51 -61.23
C ARG A 659 10.32 -9.57 -61.04
N VAL A 660 10.76 -9.75 -59.79
CA VAL A 660 12.15 -10.07 -59.41
C VAL A 660 12.29 -11.54 -59.00
N LYS A 661 13.51 -11.99 -58.69
CA LYS A 661 13.80 -13.38 -58.27
C LYS A 661 12.92 -13.81 -57.05
N PRO A 662 12.32 -15.02 -57.07
CA PRO A 662 11.42 -15.50 -56.02
C PRO A 662 11.97 -15.40 -54.58
N ILE A 663 13.26 -15.74 -54.42
CA ILE A 663 14.02 -15.69 -53.17
C ILE A 663 13.94 -14.34 -52.45
N LEU A 664 13.90 -13.22 -53.19
CA LEU A 664 13.84 -11.88 -52.61
C LEU A 664 12.48 -11.60 -51.96
N TYR A 665 11.38 -12.15 -52.51
CA TYR A 665 10.07 -12.05 -51.89
C TYR A 665 10.00 -12.86 -50.60
N GLU A 666 10.58 -14.06 -50.60
CA GLU A 666 10.62 -14.94 -49.43
C GLU A 666 11.43 -14.30 -48.29
N TYR A 667 12.61 -13.78 -48.59
CA TYR A 667 13.47 -13.12 -47.60
C TYR A 667 12.83 -11.88 -47.01
N GLU A 668 12.21 -11.04 -47.83
CA GLU A 668 11.45 -9.89 -47.32
C GLU A 668 10.27 -10.35 -46.48
N PHE A 669 9.52 -11.36 -46.93
CA PHE A 669 8.36 -11.86 -46.21
C PHE A 669 8.73 -12.37 -44.81
N ARG A 670 9.80 -13.16 -44.68
CA ARG A 670 10.31 -13.66 -43.39
C ARG A 670 10.74 -12.52 -42.46
N LEU A 671 11.48 -11.54 -42.98
CA LEU A 671 11.92 -10.38 -42.19
C LEU A 671 10.77 -9.47 -41.77
N ARG A 672 9.74 -9.31 -42.61
CA ARG A 672 8.52 -8.55 -42.30
C ARG A 672 7.64 -9.26 -41.28
N SER A 673 7.56 -10.59 -41.35
CA SER A 673 6.86 -11.41 -40.37
C SER A 673 7.45 -11.23 -38.97
N ALA A 674 8.78 -11.37 -38.82
CA ALA A 674 9.46 -11.11 -37.56
C ALA A 674 9.28 -9.66 -37.07
N GLN A 675 9.38 -8.69 -37.99
CA GLN A 675 9.14 -7.27 -37.69
C GLN A 675 7.72 -7.03 -37.15
N ALA A 676 6.70 -7.68 -37.72
CA ALA A 676 5.32 -7.56 -37.26
C ALA A 676 5.13 -8.09 -35.83
N TYR A 677 5.71 -9.25 -35.50
CA TYR A 677 5.64 -9.80 -34.14
C TYR A 677 6.38 -8.94 -33.11
N GLU A 678 7.60 -8.47 -33.42
CA GLU A 678 8.34 -7.56 -32.54
C GLU A 678 7.59 -6.26 -32.31
N CYS A 679 6.99 -5.68 -33.37
CA CYS A 679 6.21 -4.45 -33.24
C CYS A 679 4.97 -4.63 -32.37
N LEU A 680 4.27 -5.77 -32.45
CA LEU A 680 3.16 -6.07 -31.55
C LEU A 680 3.61 -6.20 -30.10
N ASP A 681 4.76 -6.84 -29.85
CA ASP A 681 5.32 -6.98 -28.50
C ASP A 681 5.74 -5.63 -27.92
N ASP A 682 6.41 -4.78 -28.71
CA ASP A 682 6.77 -3.42 -28.31
C ASP A 682 5.52 -2.58 -28.04
N LEU A 683 4.49 -2.68 -28.90
CA LEU A 683 3.21 -2.00 -28.72
C LEU A 683 2.56 -2.40 -27.39
N ARG A 684 2.47 -3.70 -27.10
CA ARG A 684 1.97 -4.24 -25.82
C ARG A 684 2.78 -3.71 -24.64
N GLY A 685 4.11 -3.70 -24.74
CA GLY A 685 5.03 -3.19 -23.71
C GLY A 685 4.81 -1.70 -23.42
N HIS A 686 4.72 -0.87 -24.46
CA HIS A 686 4.45 0.56 -24.34
C HIS A 686 3.07 0.84 -23.72
N LEU A 687 2.03 0.09 -24.13
CA LEU A 687 0.68 0.22 -23.56
C LEU A 687 0.66 -0.13 -22.06
N ARG A 688 1.34 -1.20 -21.64
CA ARG A 688 1.48 -1.56 -20.20
C ARG A 688 2.18 -0.46 -19.41
N MET A 689 3.30 0.04 -19.91
CA MET A 689 4.07 1.12 -19.26
C MET A 689 3.24 2.41 -19.12
N ARG A 690 2.48 2.78 -20.16
CA ARG A 690 1.60 3.95 -20.16
C ARG A 690 0.54 3.84 -19.07
N THR A 691 -0.15 2.71 -18.99
CA THR A 691 -1.17 2.47 -17.95
C THR A 691 -0.57 2.62 -16.55
N HIS A 692 0.59 1.99 -16.30
CA HIS A 692 1.25 2.07 -15.00
C HIS A 692 1.61 3.52 -14.62
N MET A 693 2.24 4.25 -15.54
CA MET A 693 2.59 5.67 -15.33
C MET A 693 1.36 6.55 -15.08
N TRP A 694 0.25 6.27 -15.76
CA TRP A 694 -0.99 7.03 -15.58
C TRP A 694 -1.62 6.77 -14.21
N GLN A 695 -1.60 5.53 -13.75
CA GLN A 695 -2.08 5.17 -12.41
C GLN A 695 -1.20 5.80 -11.32
N TYR A 696 0.12 5.76 -11.47
CA TYR A 696 1.07 6.43 -10.58
C TYR A 696 0.80 7.94 -10.52
N LYS A 697 0.63 8.59 -11.68
CA LYS A 697 0.32 10.03 -11.76
C LYS A 697 -0.93 10.39 -10.97
N ASN A 698 -2.04 9.70 -11.22
CA ASN A 698 -3.31 10.02 -10.56
C ASN A 698 -3.25 9.87 -9.04
N LYS A 699 -2.51 8.87 -8.56
CA LYS A 699 -2.38 8.60 -7.13
C LYS A 699 -1.41 9.56 -6.45
N ASN A 700 -0.22 9.75 -7.03
CA ASN A 700 0.94 10.27 -6.30
C ASN A 700 1.38 11.67 -6.73
N VAL A 701 0.99 12.14 -7.91
CA VAL A 701 1.45 13.43 -8.43
C VAL A 701 0.45 14.53 -8.06
N ARG A 702 0.93 15.54 -7.33
CA ARG A 702 0.19 16.75 -6.94
C ARG A 702 1.02 17.99 -7.31
N GLY A 703 0.35 19.11 -7.59
CA GLY A 703 0.98 20.34 -8.04
C GLY A 703 1.24 20.42 -9.55
N GLN A 704 1.35 21.64 -10.08
CA GLN A 704 1.43 21.90 -11.53
C GLN A 704 2.73 21.38 -12.17
N GLY A 705 3.89 21.72 -11.59
CA GLY A 705 5.19 21.36 -12.17
C GLY A 705 5.44 19.85 -12.27
N ALA A 706 5.01 19.07 -11.27
CA ALA A 706 5.14 17.61 -11.29
C ALA A 706 4.15 16.94 -12.25
N ASN A 707 2.94 17.50 -12.40
CA ASN A 707 1.96 17.05 -13.39
C ASN A 707 2.47 17.24 -14.83
N THR A 708 3.06 18.40 -15.13
CA THR A 708 3.64 18.68 -16.46
C THR A 708 4.77 17.70 -16.79
N ARG A 709 5.70 17.46 -15.87
CA ARG A 709 6.80 16.49 -16.07
C ARG A 709 6.27 15.07 -16.34
N THR A 710 5.26 14.64 -15.58
CA THR A 710 4.67 13.31 -15.72
C THR A 710 3.87 13.17 -17.00
N ASN A 711 3.12 14.20 -17.40
CA ASN A 711 2.43 14.24 -18.70
C ASN A 711 3.41 14.17 -19.88
N ASN A 712 4.55 14.87 -19.80
CA ASN A 712 5.58 14.79 -20.82
C ASN A 712 6.18 13.38 -20.92
N LEU A 713 6.32 12.66 -19.80
CA LEU A 713 6.76 11.25 -19.81
C LEU A 713 5.69 10.33 -20.43
N LEU A 714 4.41 10.49 -20.06
CA LEU A 714 3.30 9.73 -20.65
C LEU A 714 3.20 9.95 -22.16
N ASN A 715 3.33 11.20 -22.62
CA ASN A 715 3.32 11.54 -24.04
C ASN A 715 4.50 10.89 -24.79
N ARG A 716 5.68 10.78 -24.17
CA ARG A 716 6.82 10.05 -24.76
C ARG A 716 6.51 8.57 -24.94
N VAL A 717 5.90 7.91 -23.95
CA VAL A 717 5.52 6.50 -24.05
C VAL A 717 4.43 6.32 -25.11
N GLN A 718 3.45 7.23 -25.20
CA GLN A 718 2.44 7.19 -26.26
C GLN A 718 3.05 7.32 -27.65
N LYS A 719 4.01 8.22 -27.84
CA LYS A 719 4.72 8.37 -29.13
C LYS A 719 5.41 7.06 -29.53
N LYS A 720 6.00 6.33 -28.57
CA LYS A 720 6.60 5.02 -28.82
C LYS A 720 5.55 3.96 -29.19
N ALA A 721 4.41 3.91 -28.50
CA ALA A 721 3.30 3.02 -28.86
C ALA A 721 2.80 3.28 -30.29
N ASN A 722 2.61 4.55 -30.67
CA ASN A 722 2.19 4.93 -32.01
C ASN A 722 3.25 4.54 -33.07
N ALA A 723 4.54 4.66 -32.75
CA ALA A 723 5.62 4.25 -33.63
C ALA A 723 5.61 2.73 -33.88
N SER A 724 5.47 1.92 -32.82
CA SER A 724 5.34 0.47 -32.93
C SER A 724 4.10 0.07 -33.75
N ALA A 725 2.97 0.75 -33.55
CA ALA A 725 1.75 0.51 -34.33
C ALA A 725 1.91 0.86 -35.82
N ALA A 726 2.55 1.99 -36.13
CA ALA A 726 2.83 2.39 -37.51
C ALA A 726 3.76 1.39 -38.22
N GLN A 727 4.79 0.92 -37.53
CA GLN A 727 5.72 -0.07 -38.06
C GLN A 727 5.06 -1.44 -38.26
N TYR A 728 4.17 -1.85 -37.36
CA TYR A 728 3.33 -3.04 -37.55
C TYR A 728 2.46 -2.93 -38.80
N ARG A 729 1.76 -1.80 -39.00
CA ARG A 729 0.91 -1.57 -40.17
C ARG A 729 1.70 -1.62 -41.47
N ALA A 730 2.91 -1.03 -41.49
CA ALA A 730 3.80 -1.09 -42.64
C ALA A 730 4.24 -2.53 -42.96
N ALA A 731 4.63 -3.30 -41.93
CA ALA A 731 5.00 -4.71 -42.09
C ALA A 731 3.81 -5.55 -42.58
N TYR A 732 2.62 -5.36 -42.00
CA TYR A 732 1.38 -6.04 -42.40
C TYR A 732 0.99 -5.74 -43.86
N ALA A 733 1.11 -4.48 -44.30
CA ALA A 733 0.86 -4.08 -45.68
C ALA A 733 1.87 -4.72 -46.65
N ALA A 734 3.16 -4.73 -46.29
CA ALA A 734 4.21 -5.37 -47.08
C ALA A 734 3.98 -6.89 -47.20
N MET A 735 3.69 -7.57 -46.10
CA MET A 735 3.32 -9.00 -46.10
C MET A 735 2.06 -9.27 -46.93
N SER A 736 1.06 -8.40 -46.86
CA SER A 736 -0.14 -8.50 -47.71
C SER A 736 0.19 -8.40 -49.20
N ALA A 737 1.09 -7.50 -49.58
CA ALA A 737 1.55 -7.36 -50.97
C ALA A 737 2.40 -8.56 -51.43
N LEU A 738 3.25 -9.09 -50.55
CA LEU A 738 4.11 -10.25 -50.82
C LEU A 738 3.33 -11.57 -50.89
N SER A 739 2.37 -11.79 -49.98
CA SER A 739 1.50 -12.98 -49.98
C SER A 739 0.71 -13.15 -51.27
N ALA A 740 0.28 -12.05 -51.89
CA ALA A 740 -0.35 -12.06 -53.21
C ALA A 740 0.59 -12.53 -54.34
N ARG A 741 1.90 -12.57 -54.10
CA ARG A 741 2.94 -13.03 -55.06
C ARG A 741 3.47 -14.42 -54.73
N THR A 742 3.63 -14.74 -53.45
CA THR A 742 4.19 -16.03 -52.97
C THR A 742 3.13 -17.11 -52.78
N GLY A 743 1.84 -16.73 -52.67
CA GLY A 743 0.75 -17.67 -52.37
C GLY A 743 0.64 -18.04 -50.88
N ASP A 744 1.49 -17.45 -50.01
CA ASP A 744 1.48 -17.71 -48.57
C ASP A 744 0.48 -16.81 -47.84
N PHE A 745 -0.68 -17.38 -47.49
CA PHE A 745 -1.74 -16.70 -46.74
C PHE A 745 -1.87 -17.16 -45.28
N GLY A 746 -1.06 -18.13 -44.83
CA GLY A 746 -1.23 -18.78 -43.51
C GLY A 746 -1.01 -17.83 -42.34
N TRP A 747 -0.16 -16.83 -42.51
CA TRP A 747 0.16 -15.81 -41.51
C TRP A 747 -1.06 -14.97 -41.06
N ARG A 748 -2.10 -14.85 -41.89
CA ARG A 748 -3.34 -14.08 -41.57
C ARG A 748 -4.17 -14.71 -40.46
N ALA A 749 -3.93 -15.97 -40.11
CA ALA A 749 -4.54 -16.62 -38.95
C ALA A 749 -4.04 -16.03 -37.62
N SER A 750 -2.80 -15.53 -37.60
CA SER A 750 -2.16 -15.00 -36.39
C SER A 750 -2.07 -13.47 -36.40
N LEU A 751 -1.75 -12.83 -37.52
CA LEU A 751 -1.61 -11.37 -37.60
C LEU A 751 -2.85 -10.78 -38.26
N GLN A 752 -3.50 -9.81 -37.60
CA GLN A 752 -4.67 -9.11 -38.13
C GLN A 752 -4.35 -7.66 -38.47
N GLU A 753 -5.19 -7.04 -39.29
CA GLU A 753 -5.11 -5.60 -39.56
C GLU A 753 -5.32 -4.81 -38.25
N LEU A 754 -4.35 -3.97 -37.89
CA LEU A 754 -4.37 -3.20 -36.64
C LEU A 754 -5.16 -1.90 -36.79
N LYS A 755 -6.39 -1.87 -36.27
CA LYS A 755 -7.23 -0.68 -36.19
C LYS A 755 -6.84 0.19 -35.00
N ASP A 756 -7.19 1.47 -35.02
CA ASP A 756 -6.89 2.36 -33.90
C ASP A 756 -7.60 1.90 -32.60
N ASP A 757 -8.81 1.35 -32.71
CA ASP A 757 -9.58 0.77 -31.60
C ASP A 757 -8.91 -0.46 -30.97
N ASP A 758 -8.00 -1.12 -31.71
CA ASP A 758 -7.25 -2.26 -31.20
C ASP A 758 -6.08 -1.83 -30.31
N ILE A 759 -5.59 -0.58 -30.47
CA ILE A 759 -4.45 0.04 -29.73
C ILE A 759 -4.93 0.51 -28.35
N ARG A 760 -5.43 -0.44 -27.58
CA ARG A 760 -5.93 -0.22 -26.23
C ARG A 760 -5.19 -1.10 -25.25
N ALA A 761 -4.81 -0.50 -24.12
CA ALA A 761 -4.14 -1.25 -23.08
C ALA A 761 -5.06 -2.36 -22.54
N PHE A 762 -4.47 -3.33 -21.83
CA PHE A 762 -5.17 -4.36 -21.05
C PHE A 762 -6.20 -3.78 -20.03
N THR A 763 -6.29 -2.45 -19.93
CA THR A 763 -7.05 -1.66 -18.97
C THR A 763 -8.12 -0.75 -19.59
N ASP A 764 -8.20 -0.66 -20.91
CA ASP A 764 -8.94 0.40 -21.62
C ASP A 764 -10.27 -0.11 -22.21
N ASP A 765 -11.26 -0.35 -21.35
CA ASP A 765 -12.69 -0.44 -21.72
C ASP A 765 -13.37 0.94 -21.73
N ALA A 766 -12.64 2.01 -22.09
CA ALA A 766 -13.12 3.39 -21.88
C ALA A 766 -13.06 4.35 -23.06
N ASP A 767 -12.58 3.94 -24.24
CA ASP A 767 -12.27 4.90 -25.30
C ASP A 767 -13.16 4.77 -26.55
N GLY A 768 -14.48 4.64 -26.34
CA GLY A 768 -15.49 4.76 -27.39
C GLY A 768 -16.68 5.68 -27.05
N GLU A 769 -16.70 6.31 -25.87
CA GLU A 769 -17.86 7.09 -25.41
C GLU A 769 -17.65 8.60 -25.57
N THR A 770 -18.67 9.28 -26.09
CA THR A 770 -18.69 10.74 -26.20
C THR A 770 -18.64 11.42 -24.82
N ARG A 771 -18.18 12.67 -24.77
CA ARG A 771 -18.07 13.46 -23.52
C ARG A 771 -19.41 13.60 -22.77
N ALA A 772 -20.54 13.46 -23.47
CA ALA A 772 -21.88 13.46 -22.92
C ALA A 772 -22.25 12.12 -22.24
N GLU A 773 -21.85 11.00 -22.82
CA GLU A 773 -22.06 9.65 -22.25
C GLU A 773 -21.20 9.43 -21.00
N LYS A 774 -19.96 9.95 -21.01
CA LYS A 774 -19.06 9.95 -19.85
C LYS A 774 -19.69 10.62 -18.62
N ARG A 775 -20.36 11.75 -18.79
CA ARG A 775 -21.09 12.46 -17.71
C ARG A 775 -22.32 11.68 -17.22
N LYS A 776 -23.05 11.00 -18.11
CA LYS A 776 -24.16 10.12 -17.73
C LYS A 776 -23.67 8.91 -16.93
N ARG A 777 -22.54 8.31 -17.32
CA ARG A 777 -21.94 7.17 -16.62
C ARG A 777 -21.35 7.55 -15.27
N GLU A 778 -20.66 8.69 -15.18
CA GLU A 778 -20.15 9.26 -13.92
C GLU A 778 -21.27 9.56 -12.91
N LYS A 779 -22.44 10.01 -13.38
CA LYS A 779 -23.63 10.15 -12.53
C LYS A 779 -24.25 8.81 -12.12
N LYS A 780 -24.22 7.79 -13.00
CA LYS A 780 -24.81 6.46 -12.75
C LYS A 780 -23.89 5.50 -11.95
N HIS A 781 -22.57 5.76 -11.90
CA HIS A 781 -21.55 4.88 -11.31
C HIS A 781 -20.76 5.53 -10.15
N LYS A 782 -21.37 6.43 -9.38
CA LYS A 782 -20.83 6.84 -8.07
C LYS A 782 -20.84 5.61 -7.13
N GLY A 783 -19.80 4.78 -7.19
CA GLY A 783 -19.60 3.65 -6.27
C GLY A 783 -18.92 2.39 -6.78
N LYS A 784 -18.65 2.21 -8.09
CA LYS A 784 -17.92 1.03 -8.60
C LYS A 784 -16.50 1.40 -9.03
N GLU A 785 -15.53 1.00 -8.20
CA GLU A 785 -14.09 1.06 -8.50
C GLU A 785 -13.77 0.35 -9.82
N LYS A 786 -12.80 0.89 -10.56
CA LYS A 786 -12.29 0.32 -11.82
C LYS A 786 -11.90 -1.14 -11.62
N LEU A 787 -12.48 -2.01 -12.45
CA LEU A 787 -12.36 -3.45 -12.40
C LEU A 787 -10.89 -3.90 -12.42
N GLY A 788 -10.50 -4.75 -11.46
CA GLY A 788 -9.21 -5.45 -11.44
C GLY A 788 -9.07 -6.43 -12.61
N GLU A 789 -7.94 -7.13 -12.69
CA GLU A 789 -7.61 -8.16 -13.70
C GLU A 789 -8.70 -9.24 -13.91
N GLY A 790 -9.63 -9.34 -12.96
CA GLY A 790 -10.79 -10.22 -13.03
C GLY A 790 -11.74 -9.92 -14.19
N PHE A 791 -12.24 -8.70 -14.33
CA PHE A 791 -13.51 -8.51 -15.03
C PHE A 791 -13.40 -7.98 -16.48
N ARG A 792 -12.44 -8.42 -17.31
CA ARG A 792 -12.08 -7.70 -18.56
C ARG A 792 -12.18 -8.51 -19.86
N LYS A 793 -12.68 -7.88 -20.94
CA LYS A 793 -12.66 -8.40 -22.33
C LYS A 793 -11.38 -7.96 -23.06
N LEU A 794 -10.76 -8.87 -23.82
CA LEU A 794 -9.43 -8.69 -24.41
C LEU A 794 -9.48 -8.20 -25.87
N SER A 795 -8.64 -7.21 -26.22
CA SER A 795 -8.33 -6.89 -27.62
C SER A 795 -7.52 -8.02 -28.27
N TRP A 796 -7.68 -8.25 -29.58
CA TRP A 796 -6.99 -9.32 -30.31
C TRP A 796 -5.48 -9.17 -30.30
N ILE A 797 -4.96 -7.94 -30.17
CA ILE A 797 -3.53 -7.72 -29.98
C ILE A 797 -3.01 -8.42 -28.72
N TRP A 798 -3.85 -8.87 -27.79
CA TRP A 798 -3.45 -9.66 -26.61
C TRP A 798 -3.64 -11.18 -26.79
N MET A 799 -4.11 -11.61 -27.96
CA MET A 799 -4.51 -13.00 -28.26
C MET A 799 -3.59 -13.71 -29.27
N VAL A 800 -2.49 -13.07 -29.72
CA VAL A 800 -1.65 -13.57 -30.82
C VAL A 800 -0.21 -13.89 -30.38
N PHE A 801 0.27 -15.09 -30.75
CA PHE A 801 1.69 -15.51 -30.74
C PHE A 801 2.08 -16.19 -32.07
N GLY A 802 3.39 -16.26 -32.34
CA GLY A 802 4.00 -16.56 -33.65
C GLY A 802 3.68 -17.91 -34.28
N VAL A 803 3.56 -17.91 -35.61
CA VAL A 803 3.16 -19.05 -36.45
C VAL A 803 4.26 -20.11 -36.57
N GLY A 804 3.88 -21.36 -36.28
CA GLY A 804 4.21 -22.51 -37.12
C GLY A 804 2.89 -23.02 -37.70
N SER A 805 2.81 -23.23 -39.01
CA SER A 805 1.58 -23.59 -39.72
C SER A 805 1.15 -25.03 -39.47
N ASP A 806 -0.14 -25.27 -39.76
CA ASP A 806 -0.89 -26.52 -39.78
C ASP A 806 -1.77 -26.67 -38.53
N GLY A 807 -2.94 -27.30 -38.66
CA GLY A 807 -4.00 -27.42 -37.63
C GLY A 807 -3.59 -28.09 -36.31
N GLU A 808 -2.30 -28.36 -36.14
CA GLU A 808 -1.56 -28.56 -34.90
C GLU A 808 -0.82 -27.26 -34.47
N ASP A 809 -1.46 -26.09 -34.58
CA ASP A 809 -0.82 -24.79 -34.36
C ASP A 809 -0.40 -24.67 -32.88
N LYS A 810 0.86 -25.05 -32.61
CA LYS A 810 1.49 -24.99 -31.29
C LYS A 810 1.38 -23.59 -30.68
N GLY A 811 1.38 -22.54 -31.51
CA GLY A 811 1.20 -21.16 -31.07
C GLY A 811 -0.20 -20.88 -30.54
N LEU A 812 -1.24 -21.28 -31.28
CA LEU A 812 -2.64 -21.15 -30.83
C LEU A 812 -2.91 -22.00 -29.58
N GLN A 813 -2.41 -23.23 -29.53
CA GLN A 813 -2.53 -24.10 -28.34
C GLN A 813 -1.82 -23.51 -27.12
N GLU A 814 -0.66 -22.87 -27.29
CA GLU A 814 0.04 -22.15 -26.21
C GLU A 814 -0.78 -20.96 -25.69
N VAL A 815 -1.39 -20.17 -26.58
CA VAL A 815 -2.24 -19.04 -26.17
C VAL A 815 -3.46 -19.53 -25.39
N LEU A 816 -4.17 -20.52 -25.91
CA LEU A 816 -5.36 -21.08 -25.27
C LEU A 816 -5.00 -21.70 -23.91
N ARG A 817 -3.88 -22.42 -23.81
CA ARG A 817 -3.34 -22.90 -22.53
C ARG A 817 -3.15 -21.77 -21.53
N ILE A 818 -2.40 -20.73 -21.90
CA ILE A 818 -2.09 -19.62 -20.99
C ILE A 818 -3.37 -18.92 -20.52
N GLN A 819 -4.32 -18.69 -21.42
CA GLN A 819 -5.61 -18.08 -21.07
C GLN A 819 -6.43 -19.00 -20.17
N TRP A 820 -6.41 -20.31 -20.43
CA TRP A 820 -7.10 -21.31 -19.61
C TRP A 820 -6.51 -21.36 -18.19
N CYS A 821 -5.18 -21.43 -18.06
CA CYS A 821 -4.50 -21.41 -16.76
C CYS A 821 -4.84 -20.13 -15.97
N LYS A 822 -4.83 -18.97 -16.64
CA LYS A 822 -5.19 -17.69 -16.00
C LYS A 822 -6.67 -17.63 -15.60
N ALA A 823 -7.58 -18.15 -16.43
CA ALA A 823 -9.00 -18.22 -16.13
C ALA A 823 -9.28 -19.14 -14.94
N ARG A 824 -8.67 -20.35 -14.92
CA ARG A 824 -8.71 -21.28 -13.78
C ARG A 824 -8.23 -20.61 -12.50
N ALA A 825 -7.02 -20.04 -12.53
CA ALA A 825 -6.45 -19.38 -11.36
C ALA A 825 -7.35 -18.25 -10.84
N ARG A 826 -7.94 -17.43 -11.72
CA ARG A 826 -8.90 -16.39 -11.31
C ARG A 826 -10.14 -16.98 -10.62
N ALA A 827 -10.78 -17.99 -11.23
CA ALA A 827 -11.96 -18.63 -10.66
C ALA A 827 -11.66 -19.26 -9.28
N MET A 828 -10.52 -19.93 -9.15
CA MET A 828 -10.07 -20.50 -7.88
C MET A 828 -9.78 -19.42 -6.84
N ARG A 829 -9.03 -18.36 -7.17
CA ARG A 829 -8.70 -17.28 -6.21
C ARG A 829 -9.94 -16.54 -5.69
N TRP A 830 -10.98 -16.37 -6.50
CA TRP A 830 -12.24 -15.81 -6.02
C TRP A 830 -13.03 -16.78 -5.14
N SER A 831 -13.05 -18.06 -5.48
CA SER A 831 -13.71 -19.10 -4.68
C SER A 831 -13.02 -19.27 -3.31
N GLU A 832 -11.69 -19.31 -3.29
CA GLU A 832 -10.89 -19.32 -2.06
C GLU A 832 -11.16 -18.09 -1.19
N GLU A 833 -11.24 -16.89 -1.78
CA GLU A 833 -11.48 -15.66 -1.02
C GLU A 833 -12.82 -15.71 -0.29
N VAL A 834 -13.87 -16.27 -0.92
CA VAL A 834 -15.17 -16.45 -0.28
C VAL A 834 -15.03 -17.36 0.96
N LEU A 835 -14.31 -18.47 0.84
CA LEU A 835 -14.08 -19.39 1.96
C LEU A 835 -13.18 -18.79 3.05
N ILE A 836 -12.15 -18.04 2.69
CA ILE A 836 -11.29 -17.34 3.66
C ILE A 836 -12.11 -16.28 4.41
N LEU A 837 -12.98 -15.52 3.74
CA LEU A 837 -13.84 -14.53 4.39
C LEU A 837 -14.84 -15.18 5.34
N ARG A 838 -15.39 -16.33 4.97
CA ARG A 838 -16.27 -17.14 5.82
C ARG A 838 -15.54 -17.53 7.12
N GLU A 839 -14.36 -18.10 6.98
CA GLU A 839 -13.53 -18.50 8.12
C GLU A 839 -13.05 -17.29 8.96
N GLU A 840 -12.74 -16.15 8.33
CA GLU A 840 -12.43 -14.91 9.04
C GLU A 840 -13.60 -14.42 9.90
N MET A 841 -14.86 -14.55 9.45
CA MET A 841 -16.03 -14.21 10.27
C MET A 841 -16.09 -15.08 11.53
N VAL A 842 -15.92 -16.40 11.37
CA VAL A 842 -15.93 -17.37 12.48
C VAL A 842 -14.83 -17.00 13.49
N ARG A 843 -13.59 -16.87 13.02
CA ARG A 843 -12.43 -16.53 13.88
C ARG A 843 -12.65 -15.25 14.67
N VAL A 844 -13.21 -14.21 14.07
CA VAL A 844 -13.45 -12.95 14.77
C VAL A 844 -14.49 -13.13 15.89
N LEU A 845 -15.59 -13.84 15.62
CA LEU A 845 -16.61 -14.08 16.65
C LEU A 845 -16.08 -14.93 17.80
N VAL A 846 -15.34 -16.01 17.50
CA VAL A 846 -14.71 -16.88 18.50
C VAL A 846 -13.67 -16.10 19.30
N PHE A 847 -12.80 -15.33 18.65
CA PHE A 847 -11.79 -14.50 19.32
C PHE A 847 -12.43 -13.50 20.30
N LEU A 848 -13.52 -12.83 19.88
CA LEU A 848 -14.20 -11.85 20.73
C LEU A 848 -14.87 -12.51 21.94
N THR A 849 -15.44 -13.71 21.79
CA THR A 849 -15.94 -14.52 22.90
C THR A 849 -14.80 -14.90 23.84
N TRP A 850 -13.72 -15.50 23.32
CA TRP A 850 -12.54 -15.88 24.08
C TRP A 850 -11.97 -14.70 24.87
N HIS A 851 -11.83 -13.54 24.23
CA HIS A 851 -11.26 -12.35 24.85
C HIS A 851 -12.18 -11.78 25.93
N ALA A 852 -13.50 -11.85 25.77
CA ALA A 852 -14.44 -11.46 26.81
C ALA A 852 -14.29 -12.35 28.07
N LEU A 853 -14.24 -13.67 27.89
CA LEU A 853 -14.01 -14.63 28.98
C LEU A 853 -12.64 -14.46 29.62
N TRP A 854 -11.61 -14.17 28.81
CA TRP A 854 -10.28 -13.88 29.32
C TRP A 854 -10.30 -12.67 30.27
N TRP A 855 -11.00 -11.60 29.91
CA TRP A 855 -11.18 -10.43 30.78
C TRP A 855 -11.91 -10.78 32.07
N GLU A 856 -12.97 -11.57 32.03
CA GLU A 856 -13.68 -11.99 33.24
C GLU A 856 -12.78 -12.79 34.19
N ARG A 857 -11.97 -13.69 33.65
CA ARG A 857 -10.95 -14.39 34.43
C ARG A 857 -9.90 -13.45 35.05
N GLN A 858 -9.67 -12.26 34.48
CA GLN A 858 -8.76 -11.28 35.07
C GLN A 858 -9.39 -10.52 36.25
N ALA A 859 -10.71 -10.43 36.35
CA ALA A 859 -11.40 -9.52 37.27
C ALA A 859 -10.98 -9.70 38.74
N LEU A 860 -10.77 -10.95 39.18
CA LEU A 860 -10.41 -11.32 40.54
C LEU A 860 -9.02 -11.97 40.64
N ARG A 861 -8.20 -11.88 39.58
CA ARG A 861 -6.93 -12.59 39.51
C ARG A 861 -5.89 -12.02 40.49
N ARG A 862 -5.90 -10.70 40.71
CA ARG A 862 -4.98 -10.02 41.64
C ARG A 862 -5.59 -9.90 43.04
N THR A 863 -4.92 -10.47 44.03
CA THR A 863 -5.33 -10.47 45.44
C THR A 863 -4.54 -9.44 46.26
N GLY A 864 -4.96 -9.18 47.51
CA GLY A 864 -4.26 -8.27 48.43
C GLY A 864 -4.43 -6.77 48.14
N LEU A 865 -5.44 -6.41 47.35
CA LEU A 865 -5.82 -5.02 47.08
C LEU A 865 -6.76 -4.48 48.17
N SER A 866 -6.81 -3.14 48.34
CA SER A 866 -7.88 -2.52 49.14
C SER A 866 -9.25 -2.79 48.49
N PRO A 867 -10.37 -2.72 49.24
CA PRO A 867 -11.70 -2.93 48.69
C PRO A 867 -11.99 -2.07 47.45
N GLU A 868 -11.60 -0.80 47.48
CA GLU A 868 -11.83 0.17 46.39
C GLU A 868 -10.97 -0.17 45.16
N ALA A 869 -9.72 -0.60 45.38
CA ALA A 869 -8.83 -1.00 44.30
C ALA A 869 -9.28 -2.33 43.67
N ALA A 870 -9.76 -3.29 44.48
CA ALA A 870 -10.32 -4.55 44.01
C ALA A 870 -11.57 -4.32 43.16
N GLU A 871 -12.49 -3.45 43.61
CA GLU A 871 -13.66 -3.03 42.85
C GLU A 871 -13.25 -2.39 41.51
N GLY A 872 -12.29 -1.45 41.52
CA GLY A 872 -11.83 -0.78 40.31
C GLY A 872 -11.21 -1.72 39.27
N VAL A 873 -10.42 -2.70 39.71
CA VAL A 873 -9.83 -3.74 38.86
C VAL A 873 -10.92 -4.63 38.26
N ALA A 874 -11.82 -5.15 39.09
CA ALA A 874 -12.93 -5.99 38.65
C ALA A 874 -13.86 -5.25 37.68
N ALA A 875 -14.26 -4.02 38.01
CA ALA A 875 -15.13 -3.19 37.18
C ALA A 875 -14.51 -2.91 35.80
N TYR A 876 -13.19 -2.64 35.74
CA TYR A 876 -12.52 -2.45 34.46
C TYR A 876 -12.52 -3.72 33.62
N ALA A 877 -12.22 -4.88 34.22
CA ALA A 877 -12.26 -6.18 33.55
C ALA A 877 -13.65 -6.48 32.96
N TYR A 878 -14.71 -6.37 33.78
CA TYR A 878 -16.09 -6.58 33.33
C TYR A 878 -16.51 -5.56 32.25
N LYS A 879 -16.07 -4.30 32.35
CA LYS A 879 -16.26 -3.30 31.30
C LYS A 879 -15.61 -3.74 29.98
N GLN A 880 -14.37 -4.24 30.00
CA GLN A 880 -13.69 -4.72 28.80
C GLN A 880 -14.41 -5.94 28.21
N ALA A 881 -14.85 -6.89 29.03
CA ALA A 881 -15.62 -8.05 28.59
C ALA A 881 -16.93 -7.65 27.90
N ASN A 882 -17.69 -6.74 28.50
CA ASN A 882 -18.93 -6.20 27.92
C ASN A 882 -18.67 -5.51 26.57
N ILE A 883 -17.59 -4.74 26.43
CA ILE A 883 -17.21 -4.12 25.14
C ILE A 883 -17.01 -5.19 24.06
N ARG A 884 -16.31 -6.30 24.35
CA ARG A 884 -16.07 -7.36 23.35
C ARG A 884 -17.37 -8.06 22.97
N ARG A 885 -18.26 -8.31 23.93
CA ARG A 885 -19.61 -8.85 23.66
C ARG A 885 -20.43 -7.94 22.76
N LYS A 886 -20.43 -6.62 23.02
CA LYS A 886 -21.12 -5.64 22.17
C LYS A 886 -20.55 -5.60 20.75
N ILE A 887 -19.22 -5.62 20.60
CA ILE A 887 -18.58 -5.70 19.27
C ILE A 887 -18.98 -7.00 18.56
N ARG A 888 -18.93 -8.15 19.26
CA ARG A 888 -19.36 -9.45 18.72
C ARG A 888 -20.80 -9.41 18.24
N ALA A 889 -21.73 -8.96 19.08
CA ALA A 889 -23.15 -8.86 18.74
C ALA A 889 -23.38 -7.93 17.53
N SER A 890 -22.67 -6.81 17.45
CA SER A 890 -22.74 -5.92 16.29
C SER A 890 -22.24 -6.61 15.02
N PHE A 891 -21.14 -7.35 15.08
CA PHE A 891 -20.58 -8.06 13.92
C PHE A 891 -21.48 -9.22 13.50
N ASP A 892 -22.01 -9.98 14.45
CA ASP A 892 -22.96 -11.05 14.20
C ASP A 892 -24.19 -10.56 13.42
N THR A 893 -24.82 -9.49 13.89
CA THR A 893 -25.95 -8.84 13.20
C THR A 893 -25.58 -8.39 11.78
N LEU A 894 -24.38 -7.87 11.57
CA LEU A 894 -23.91 -7.43 10.25
C LEU A 894 -23.64 -8.61 9.29
N TRP A 895 -23.23 -9.76 9.82
CA TRP A 895 -22.71 -10.87 9.03
C TRP A 895 -23.74 -11.92 8.66
N ARG A 896 -24.81 -12.12 9.43
CA ARG A 896 -25.86 -13.12 9.14
C ARG A 896 -26.37 -13.10 7.69
N THR A 897 -26.70 -11.91 7.17
CA THR A 897 -27.12 -11.79 5.76
C THR A 897 -25.98 -12.06 4.78
N SER A 898 -24.77 -11.59 5.09
CA SER A 898 -23.60 -11.81 4.22
C SER A 898 -23.19 -13.28 4.19
N TRP A 899 -23.35 -14.00 5.30
CA TRP A 899 -23.12 -15.43 5.39
C TRP A 899 -24.06 -16.21 4.48
N ALA A 900 -25.37 -15.93 4.55
CA ALA A 900 -26.34 -16.59 3.67
C ALA A 900 -26.03 -16.38 2.19
N THR A 901 -25.51 -15.20 1.79
CA THR A 901 -25.12 -14.95 0.40
C THR A 901 -23.90 -15.75 -0.06
N ILE A 902 -23.02 -16.17 0.86
CA ILE A 902 -21.83 -16.98 0.52
C ILE A 902 -22.25 -18.37 0.02
N GLU A 903 -23.33 -18.93 0.56
CA GLU A 903 -23.83 -20.28 0.27
C GLU A 903 -24.70 -20.35 -1.01
N GLN A 904 -24.92 -19.21 -1.66
CA GLN A 904 -25.73 -19.07 -2.87
C GLN A 904 -24.85 -18.70 -4.06
N GLY A 905 -25.34 -18.90 -5.28
CA GLY A 905 -24.67 -18.43 -6.50
C GLY A 905 -23.81 -19.48 -7.21
N ILE A 906 -23.27 -19.10 -8.38
CA ILE A 906 -22.48 -19.99 -9.23
C ILE A 906 -21.13 -20.27 -8.55
N GLY A 907 -20.80 -21.55 -8.37
CA GLY A 907 -19.56 -21.97 -7.69
C GLY A 907 -19.66 -22.05 -6.17
N ALA A 908 -20.84 -21.85 -5.56
CA ALA A 908 -21.05 -22.07 -4.13
C ALA A 908 -20.80 -23.53 -3.69
N ASN A 909 -20.90 -24.48 -4.62
CA ASN A 909 -20.56 -25.88 -4.42
C ASN A 909 -19.05 -26.16 -4.38
N ASN A 910 -18.21 -25.14 -4.57
CA ASN A 910 -16.74 -25.22 -4.56
C ASN A 910 -16.12 -26.26 -5.50
N MET A 911 -16.85 -26.71 -6.53
CA MET A 911 -16.35 -27.71 -7.49
C MET A 911 -15.08 -27.26 -8.21
N VAL A 912 -14.90 -25.95 -8.44
CA VAL A 912 -13.70 -25.40 -9.08
C VAL A 912 -12.43 -25.54 -8.23
N LEU A 913 -12.58 -25.84 -6.94
CA LEU A 913 -11.48 -26.05 -5.99
C LEU A 913 -11.20 -27.53 -5.73
N ASP A 914 -11.94 -28.46 -6.38
CA ASP A 914 -11.85 -29.91 -6.17
C ASP A 914 -11.93 -30.33 -4.69
N LEU A 915 -12.73 -29.61 -3.90
CA LEU A 915 -12.97 -29.92 -2.49
C LEU A 915 -14.00 -31.07 -2.35
N PRO A 916 -13.78 -32.06 -1.45
CA PRO A 916 -14.81 -33.05 -1.11
C PRO A 916 -16.11 -32.36 -0.63
N SER A 917 -17.27 -32.95 -0.91
CA SER A 917 -18.60 -32.37 -0.61
C SER A 917 -18.71 -31.78 0.79
N SER A 918 -19.12 -30.50 0.86
CA SER A 918 -19.66 -29.65 1.95
C SER A 918 -19.24 -29.80 3.44
N ASP A 919 -18.81 -30.97 3.89
CA ASP A 919 -18.63 -31.32 5.31
C ASP A 919 -17.36 -30.71 5.93
N LEU A 920 -16.52 -30.08 5.10
CA LEU A 920 -15.28 -29.42 5.50
C LEU A 920 -15.44 -27.92 5.78
N ILE A 921 -16.65 -27.39 5.71
CA ILE A 921 -16.91 -25.95 5.85
C ILE A 921 -17.56 -25.67 7.21
N THR A 922 -16.90 -24.86 8.04
CA THR A 922 -17.38 -24.46 9.36
C THR A 922 -18.79 -23.85 9.27
N SER A 923 -19.71 -24.37 10.09
CA SER A 923 -21.03 -23.79 10.31
C SER A 923 -20.92 -22.37 10.89
N TYR A 924 -21.93 -21.54 10.64
CA TYR A 924 -21.97 -20.22 11.28
C TYR A 924 -22.09 -20.43 12.79
N PRO A 925 -21.35 -19.69 13.63
CA PRO A 925 -21.46 -19.85 15.07
C PRO A 925 -22.89 -19.56 15.50
N GLU A 926 -23.54 -20.51 16.17
CA GLU A 926 -24.89 -20.27 16.71
C GLU A 926 -24.86 -19.05 17.64
N SER A 927 -25.94 -18.26 17.64
CA SER A 927 -26.05 -17.06 18.48
C SER A 927 -25.83 -17.36 19.96
N GLU A 928 -26.08 -18.59 20.37
CA GLU A 928 -26.14 -19.06 21.75
C GLU A 928 -25.21 -20.26 21.95
N PHE A 929 -23.91 -20.01 22.14
CA PHE A 929 -23.11 -20.94 22.93
C PHE A 929 -22.24 -20.17 23.93
N VAL A 930 -22.64 -20.35 25.18
CA VAL A 930 -21.83 -20.29 26.39
C VAL A 930 -20.75 -21.36 26.25
N TYR A 931 -19.48 -20.94 26.26
CA TYR A 931 -18.32 -21.77 26.58
C TYR A 931 -17.59 -21.14 27.77
#